data_AF-A0AAU9ISN1-F1
#
_entry.id   AF-A0AAU9ISN1-F1
#
_cell.length_a   1.000
_cell.length_b   1.000
_cell.length_c   1.000
_cell.angle_alpha   90.00
_cell.angle_beta   90.00
_cell.angle_gamma   90.00
#
_symmetry.space_group_name_H-M   'P 1'
#
loop_
_entity.id
_entity.type
_entity.pdbx_description
1 polymer ?
#
loop_
_entity_poly.entity_id
_entity_poly.type
_entity_poly.pdbx_seq_one_letter_code
_entity_poly.pdbx_strand_id
1 'polypeptide(L)'
;MHLNEKASRLLKTSIGNIIGTSLLNFIPQPFDVCHLKSIKDFVFNSSTIDLVSHKYLFFQNVEGHLVECNFLIKLTAFHNCAYFLISFEQRKTSREIAIISDEGLITGHSELFPFYIGSESKSLKGQNLSTVVPVLEINKMQDYEPWILPFNDGELAFIHKIREIKSTAIHELIIIHDQQEIKNWKEGIDQDQLAYFADQDVTCDYDQTQSDMDIKRRGMQVRYHSVSNFSLSGKSFDKVETEYLTNNDMVQTKELLNSCRSQDKKSLTEDHSKSSVGYKLPNQAKMLLVESKRKIRVLQVVLFLVMSSVIVTVGAILGYMITDVSYTTSLSSFKDLGQLLYNLGLSADLARIIDRVVILPDSTPEQFKKSIDDLINLITDLETVQGTIFEDFDQWSYCSSADIVTNSIIPLIYYDEIEPRVKYSNLYDAVSEIILNVISIQCKSMIKAVSEKEYYLNYVRFIFLNGIGNLFNHANSTMDGIVNCEMERVKNTGKNINILLICGFITLGILVLVIIGYIILVSQKHDEFWNFILNNAQWALAKLKSSAADRLILIHGIDYNSELSIDILGSRTKRKVRTSIYLHYIWRVMIFFAIAASYYLLIYCYLYPNCETLMINRPKLLSNFNIRRSNLRRLSMFSREILAHYIEFRMPHYFEFANAWTMVRDAENIIKLKHKELRESELRELMSSELEEKIYESVESSSEILKYGSEAAINSIIDDCENQGYYKFLPTASAFALLADVVIIQNEISYEFELADRDSKDLIKERLNSIVYTTAAYSVTMCALFFCYYLPYLNKQVKQLNRFSILSTILPMEPE
;
A
#
# COMPACT_ATOMS: atom_id res chain seq x y z
N MET A 1 -15.52 -36.49 -9.52
CA MET A 1 -14.77 -35.25 -9.82
C MET A 1 -15.47 -34.55 -10.99
N HIS A 2 -15.50 -33.21 -11.01
CA HIS A 2 -16.01 -32.42 -12.13
C HIS A 2 -14.92 -31.45 -12.57
N LEU A 3 -14.78 -31.21 -13.89
CA LEU A 3 -13.77 -30.33 -14.47
C LEU A 3 -14.39 -29.45 -15.55
N ASN A 4 -13.79 -28.28 -15.78
CA ASN A 4 -14.07 -27.47 -16.96
C ASN A 4 -13.19 -27.92 -18.15
N GLU A 5 -13.44 -27.35 -19.33
CA GLU A 5 -12.69 -27.69 -20.55
C GLU A 5 -11.19 -27.43 -20.45
N LYS A 6 -10.79 -26.33 -19.79
CA LYS A 6 -9.37 -25.97 -19.66
C LYS A 6 -8.61 -27.00 -18.83
N ALA A 7 -9.18 -27.39 -17.69
CA ALA A 7 -8.64 -28.43 -16.82
C ALA A 7 -8.60 -29.80 -17.54
N SER A 8 -9.64 -30.13 -18.31
CA SER A 8 -9.71 -31.34 -19.13
C SER A 8 -8.57 -31.41 -20.16
N ARG A 9 -8.29 -30.31 -20.86
CA ARG A 9 -7.14 -30.22 -21.80
C ARG A 9 -5.81 -30.41 -21.08
N LEU A 10 -5.64 -29.79 -19.91
CA LEU A 10 -4.39 -29.87 -19.15
C LEU A 10 -4.09 -31.30 -18.66
N LEU A 11 -5.12 -31.99 -18.16
CA LEU A 11 -5.00 -33.37 -17.67
C LEU A 11 -5.03 -34.41 -18.81
N LYS A 12 -5.12 -33.97 -20.07
CA LYS A 12 -5.23 -34.81 -21.28
C LYS A 12 -6.36 -35.84 -21.21
N THR A 13 -7.50 -35.49 -20.62
CA THR A 13 -8.66 -36.41 -20.45
C THR A 13 -9.96 -35.71 -20.76
N SER A 14 -10.97 -36.44 -21.26
CA SER A 14 -12.29 -35.85 -21.56
C SER A 14 -13.11 -35.60 -20.28
N ILE A 15 -13.99 -34.60 -20.31
CA ILE A 15 -14.90 -34.29 -19.18
C ILE A 15 -15.78 -35.49 -18.84
N GLY A 16 -16.20 -36.30 -19.82
CA GLY A 16 -16.98 -37.51 -19.57
C GLY A 16 -16.20 -38.57 -18.78
N ASN A 17 -14.90 -38.71 -19.07
CA ASN A 17 -14.07 -39.74 -18.44
C ASN A 17 -13.62 -39.37 -17.02
N ILE A 18 -13.67 -38.09 -16.62
CA ILE A 18 -13.25 -37.67 -15.27
C ILE A 18 -14.31 -37.93 -14.21
N ILE A 19 -15.59 -38.01 -14.61
CA ILE A 19 -16.70 -38.22 -13.68
C ILE A 19 -16.57 -39.64 -13.10
N GLY A 20 -16.48 -39.74 -11.78
CA GLY A 20 -16.24 -41.00 -11.07
C GLY A 20 -14.78 -41.41 -10.88
N THR A 21 -13.82 -40.74 -11.52
CA THR A 21 -12.38 -41.03 -11.28
C THR A 21 -11.89 -40.45 -9.96
N SER A 22 -10.91 -41.14 -9.36
CA SER A 22 -10.23 -40.71 -8.13
C SER A 22 -9.22 -39.60 -8.42
N LEU A 23 -9.14 -38.59 -7.54
CA LEU A 23 -8.11 -37.55 -7.58
C LEU A 23 -6.69 -38.13 -7.47
N LEU A 24 -6.54 -39.26 -6.77
CA LEU A 24 -5.24 -39.92 -6.60
C LEU A 24 -4.56 -40.28 -7.93
N ASN A 25 -5.32 -40.52 -8.99
CA ASN A 25 -4.77 -40.85 -10.30
C ASN A 25 -3.99 -39.68 -10.94
N PHE A 26 -4.19 -38.46 -10.45
CA PHE A 26 -3.54 -37.26 -10.93
C PHE A 26 -2.47 -36.75 -9.96
N ILE A 27 -2.24 -37.45 -8.85
CA ILE A 27 -1.29 -37.03 -7.82
C ILE A 27 0.00 -37.83 -8.03
N PRO A 28 1.14 -37.18 -8.28
CA PRO A 28 2.37 -37.89 -8.51
C PRO A 28 2.91 -38.54 -7.23
N GLN A 29 3.68 -39.61 -7.40
CA GLN A 29 4.45 -40.20 -6.30
C GLN A 29 5.53 -39.21 -5.82
N PRO A 30 5.82 -39.14 -4.51
CA PRO A 30 5.29 -39.98 -3.42
C PRO A 30 4.01 -39.46 -2.75
N PHE A 31 3.35 -38.43 -3.30
CA PHE A 31 2.24 -37.76 -2.62
C PHE A 31 0.96 -38.60 -2.54
N ASP A 32 0.78 -39.54 -3.48
CA ASP A 32 -0.39 -40.41 -3.59
C ASP A 32 -0.66 -41.24 -2.33
N VAL A 33 0.38 -41.75 -1.66
CA VAL A 33 0.27 -42.70 -0.54
C VAL A 33 -0.47 -42.12 0.67
N CYS A 34 -0.19 -40.88 1.04
CA CYS A 34 -0.72 -40.24 2.26
C CYS A 34 -1.79 -39.17 1.97
N HIS A 35 -2.14 -38.95 0.69
CA HIS A 35 -2.98 -37.83 0.30
C HIS A 35 -4.40 -37.92 0.88
N LEU A 36 -5.06 -39.08 0.76
CA LEU A 36 -6.42 -39.27 1.26
C LEU A 36 -6.51 -39.12 2.78
N LYS A 37 -5.51 -39.63 3.51
CA LYS A 37 -5.44 -39.46 4.96
C LYS A 37 -5.33 -37.98 5.30
N SER A 38 -4.44 -37.25 4.63
CA SER A 38 -4.23 -35.82 4.83
C SER A 38 -5.49 -34.99 4.53
N ILE A 39 -6.22 -35.34 3.46
CA ILE A 39 -7.51 -34.71 3.12
C ILE A 39 -8.54 -34.97 4.23
N LYS A 40 -8.70 -36.22 4.68
CA LYS A 40 -9.63 -36.56 5.75
C LYS A 40 -9.29 -35.84 7.05
N ASP A 41 -8.02 -35.88 7.45
CA ASP A 41 -7.55 -35.22 8.66
C ASP A 41 -7.79 -33.70 8.59
N PHE A 42 -7.67 -33.08 7.40
CA PHE A 42 -8.02 -31.67 7.20
C PHE A 42 -9.52 -31.41 7.37
N VAL A 43 -10.39 -32.24 6.78
CA VAL A 43 -11.85 -32.08 6.92
C VAL A 43 -12.31 -32.20 8.38
N PHE A 44 -11.70 -33.08 9.17
CA PHE A 44 -12.12 -33.32 10.56
C PHE A 44 -11.47 -32.39 11.59
N ASN A 45 -10.22 -31.96 11.36
CA ASN A 45 -9.43 -31.28 12.39
C ASN A 45 -9.06 -29.83 12.04
N SER A 46 -9.34 -29.35 10.82
CA SER A 46 -8.98 -28.00 10.43
C SER A 46 -10.03 -26.98 10.87
N SER A 47 -9.58 -25.82 11.35
CA SER A 47 -10.40 -24.62 11.56
C SER A 47 -10.42 -23.69 10.35
N THR A 48 -9.66 -24.00 9.29
CA THR A 48 -9.57 -23.19 8.08
C THR A 48 -10.24 -23.86 6.89
N ILE A 49 -10.83 -23.05 6.00
CA ILE A 49 -11.43 -23.52 4.74
C ILE A 49 -10.40 -23.67 3.61
N ASP A 50 -9.26 -23.00 3.69
CA ASP A 50 -8.22 -23.03 2.67
C ASP A 50 -7.17 -24.12 2.99
N LEU A 51 -6.98 -25.07 2.07
CA LEU A 51 -6.02 -26.18 2.22
C LEU A 51 -4.66 -25.84 1.61
N VAL A 52 -4.65 -25.21 0.43
CA VAL A 52 -3.45 -24.75 -0.27
C VAL A 52 -3.79 -23.41 -0.94
N SER A 53 -3.01 -22.37 -0.65
CA SER A 53 -3.09 -21.06 -1.29
C SER A 53 -1.79 -20.82 -2.06
N HIS A 54 -1.92 -20.61 -3.36
CA HIS A 54 -0.90 -20.10 -4.29
C HIS A 54 0.48 -20.78 -4.19
N LYS A 55 0.50 -22.11 -4.24
CA LYS A 55 1.75 -22.88 -4.37
C LYS A 55 1.81 -23.56 -5.72
N TYR A 56 2.93 -23.39 -6.42
CA TYR A 56 3.26 -24.26 -7.55
C TYR A 56 3.39 -25.69 -7.03
N LEU A 57 2.59 -26.61 -7.55
CA LEU A 57 2.64 -28.04 -7.25
C LEU A 57 2.50 -28.80 -8.58
N PHE A 58 2.54 -30.12 -8.52
CA PHE A 58 2.49 -30.96 -9.71
C PHE A 58 1.19 -31.76 -9.78
N PHE A 59 0.56 -31.73 -10.94
CA PHE A 59 -0.35 -32.80 -11.36
C PHE A 59 0.39 -33.79 -12.23
N GLN A 60 -0.04 -35.04 -12.19
CA GLN A 60 0.27 -36.05 -13.19
C GLN A 60 -0.91 -36.15 -14.16
N ASN A 61 -0.67 -36.01 -15.46
CA ASN A 61 -1.72 -36.23 -16.46
C ASN A 61 -1.97 -37.73 -16.68
N VAL A 62 -2.99 -38.09 -17.48
CA VAL A 62 -3.33 -39.50 -17.73
C VAL A 62 -2.23 -40.31 -18.44
N GLU A 63 -1.28 -39.64 -19.08
CA GLU A 63 -0.12 -40.26 -19.73
C GLU A 63 1.04 -40.50 -18.74
N GLY A 64 0.92 -40.00 -17.51
CA GLY A 64 1.93 -40.12 -16.48
C GLY A 64 2.94 -38.98 -16.43
N HIS A 65 2.79 -37.93 -17.23
CA HIS A 65 3.70 -36.78 -17.25
C HIS A 65 3.32 -35.73 -16.20
N LEU A 66 4.33 -35.10 -15.62
CA LEU A 66 4.16 -34.01 -14.65
C LEU A 66 3.80 -32.70 -15.35
N VAL A 67 2.88 -31.96 -14.73
CA VAL A 67 2.46 -30.62 -15.13
C VAL A 67 2.53 -29.72 -13.91
N GLU A 68 3.40 -28.71 -13.95
CA GLU A 68 3.52 -27.71 -12.90
C GLU A 68 2.37 -26.70 -12.98
N CYS A 69 1.60 -26.58 -11.90
CA CYS A 69 0.45 -25.69 -11.82
C CYS A 69 0.50 -24.89 -10.53
N ASN A 70 0.01 -23.65 -10.55
CA ASN A 70 -0.34 -22.91 -9.34
C ASN A 70 -1.70 -23.40 -8.83
N PHE A 71 -1.83 -23.67 -7.54
CA PHE A 71 -3.03 -24.24 -6.93
C PHE A 71 -3.70 -23.31 -5.92
N LEU A 72 -5.03 -23.27 -5.98
CA LEU A 72 -5.91 -22.77 -4.93
C LEU A 72 -6.93 -23.86 -4.60
N ILE A 73 -6.91 -24.36 -3.37
CA ILE A 73 -7.79 -25.44 -2.90
C ILE A 73 -8.61 -24.94 -1.71
N LYS A 74 -9.93 -24.90 -1.89
CA LYS A 74 -10.89 -24.51 -0.86
C LYS A 74 -11.85 -25.65 -0.52
N LEU A 75 -12.16 -25.79 0.75
CA LEU A 75 -13.19 -26.68 1.26
C LEU A 75 -14.54 -25.93 1.30
N THR A 76 -15.58 -26.53 0.74
CA THR A 76 -16.95 -26.04 0.79
C THR A 76 -17.90 -27.17 1.21
N ALA A 77 -19.09 -26.81 1.70
CA ALA A 77 -20.11 -27.77 2.09
C ALA A 77 -21.38 -27.57 1.27
N PHE A 78 -21.93 -28.65 0.74
CA PHE A 78 -23.20 -28.64 0.00
C PHE A 78 -24.03 -29.87 0.40
N HIS A 79 -25.28 -29.67 0.83
CA HIS A 79 -26.18 -30.72 1.35
C HIS A 79 -25.50 -31.71 2.33
N ASN A 80 -24.82 -31.18 3.36
CA ASN A 80 -24.11 -31.96 4.38
C ASN A 80 -22.94 -32.83 3.87
N CYS A 81 -22.49 -32.63 2.63
CA CYS A 81 -21.29 -33.25 2.07
C CYS A 81 -20.18 -32.22 1.90
N ALA A 82 -18.95 -32.61 2.23
CA ALA A 82 -17.76 -31.81 2.02
C ALA A 82 -17.25 -31.94 0.58
N TYR A 83 -16.99 -30.82 -0.08
CA TYR A 83 -16.45 -30.73 -1.44
C TYR A 83 -15.17 -29.90 -1.45
N PHE A 84 -14.18 -30.35 -2.21
CA PHE A 84 -12.99 -29.55 -2.51
C PHE A 84 -13.15 -28.85 -3.85
N LEU A 85 -13.12 -27.52 -3.82
CA LEU A 85 -13.01 -26.67 -5.00
C LEU A 85 -11.53 -26.45 -5.29
N ILE A 86 -11.07 -26.98 -6.41
CA ILE A 86 -9.67 -26.89 -6.85
C ILE A 86 -9.64 -25.98 -8.07
N SER A 87 -9.03 -24.80 -7.93
CA SER A 87 -8.65 -23.95 -9.04
C SER A 87 -7.15 -24.10 -9.28
N PHE A 88 -6.76 -24.29 -10.54
CA PHE A 88 -5.35 -24.39 -10.89
C PHE A 88 -5.06 -23.77 -12.25
N GLU A 89 -3.86 -23.19 -12.38
CA GLU A 89 -3.35 -22.63 -13.62
C GLU A 89 -1.98 -23.21 -13.93
N GLN A 90 -1.78 -23.70 -15.16
CA GLN A 90 -0.48 -24.19 -15.60
C GLN A 90 0.54 -23.05 -15.59
N ARG A 91 1.74 -23.33 -15.08
CA ARG A 91 2.84 -22.38 -15.15
C ARG A 91 3.25 -22.15 -16.61
N LYS A 92 3.35 -20.88 -17.01
CA LYS A 92 3.83 -20.49 -18.35
C LYS A 92 5.36 -20.44 -18.39
N THR A 93 6.00 -21.60 -18.34
CA THR A 93 7.46 -21.75 -18.45
C THR A 93 7.83 -22.80 -19.47
N SER A 94 9.03 -22.70 -20.01
CA SER A 94 9.62 -23.71 -20.88
C SER A 94 10.55 -24.68 -20.13
N ARG A 95 10.60 -24.59 -18.79
CA ARG A 95 11.39 -25.50 -17.95
C ARG A 95 10.72 -26.86 -17.85
N GLU A 96 11.55 -27.89 -17.79
CA GLU A 96 11.14 -29.28 -17.59
C GLU A 96 11.52 -29.74 -16.19
N ILE A 97 10.76 -30.68 -15.61
CA ILE A 97 10.88 -31.03 -14.19
C ILE A 97 10.82 -32.54 -14.03
N ALA A 98 11.62 -33.08 -13.11
CA ALA A 98 11.50 -34.43 -12.61
C ALA A 98 11.46 -34.45 -11.07
N ILE A 99 10.66 -35.36 -10.51
CA ILE A 99 10.71 -35.70 -9.09
C ILE A 99 11.65 -36.89 -8.95
N ILE A 100 12.67 -36.75 -8.10
CA ILE A 100 13.70 -37.76 -7.84
C ILE A 100 13.65 -38.19 -6.38
N SER A 101 14.03 -39.44 -6.08
CA SER A 101 14.30 -39.88 -4.72
C SER A 101 15.68 -39.42 -4.24
N ASP A 102 15.95 -39.59 -2.96
CA ASP A 102 17.24 -39.28 -2.32
C ASP A 102 18.38 -40.09 -2.96
N GLU A 103 18.10 -41.29 -3.48
CA GLU A 103 19.05 -42.13 -4.22
C GLU A 103 19.13 -41.80 -5.72
N GLY A 104 18.32 -40.84 -6.19
CA GLY A 104 18.27 -40.41 -7.58
C GLY A 104 17.37 -41.20 -8.50
N LEU A 105 16.41 -41.95 -7.95
CA LEU A 105 15.41 -42.62 -8.75
C LEU A 105 14.38 -41.62 -9.27
N ILE A 106 14.19 -41.51 -10.59
CA ILE A 106 13.17 -40.64 -11.19
C ILE A 106 11.79 -41.27 -10.95
N THR A 107 10.94 -40.61 -10.17
CA THR A 107 9.59 -41.11 -9.83
C THR A 107 8.49 -40.51 -10.73
N GLY A 108 8.75 -39.36 -11.33
CA GLY A 108 7.93 -38.72 -12.34
C GLY A 108 8.71 -37.63 -13.07
N HIS A 109 8.31 -37.31 -14.30
CA HIS A 109 8.92 -36.23 -15.08
C HIS A 109 7.91 -35.59 -16.04
N SER A 110 8.18 -34.37 -16.49
CA SER A 110 7.42 -33.68 -17.52
C SER A 110 7.69 -34.26 -18.91
N GLU A 111 6.84 -33.91 -19.88
CA GLU A 111 6.79 -34.57 -21.20
C GLU A 111 8.09 -34.42 -22.01
N LEU A 112 8.76 -33.26 -21.97
CA LEU A 112 9.98 -33.03 -22.75
C LEU A 112 11.25 -33.26 -21.94
N PHE A 113 11.15 -33.62 -20.67
CA PHE A 113 12.31 -33.92 -19.83
C PHE A 113 13.26 -34.98 -20.44
N PRO A 114 12.78 -36.14 -20.97
CA PRO A 114 13.66 -37.14 -21.57
C PRO A 114 14.43 -36.65 -22.80
N PHE A 115 13.81 -35.72 -23.54
CA PHE A 115 14.42 -35.12 -24.71
C PHE A 115 15.63 -34.26 -24.36
N TYR A 116 15.52 -33.38 -23.36
CA TYR A 116 16.63 -32.48 -22.99
C TYR A 116 17.83 -33.19 -22.38
N ILE A 117 17.62 -34.36 -21.76
CA ILE A 117 18.72 -35.19 -21.27
C ILE A 117 19.28 -36.14 -22.34
N GLY A 118 18.75 -36.10 -23.58
CA GLY A 118 19.21 -36.94 -24.69
C GLY A 118 18.79 -38.40 -24.61
N SER A 119 17.75 -38.75 -23.85
CA SER A 119 17.23 -40.11 -23.76
C SER A 119 16.31 -40.44 -24.93
N GLU A 120 16.43 -41.66 -25.46
CA GLU A 120 15.50 -42.17 -26.49
C GLU A 120 14.21 -42.74 -25.88
N SER A 121 14.19 -42.96 -24.55
CA SER A 121 13.01 -43.46 -23.87
C SER A 121 11.99 -42.34 -23.66
N LYS A 122 10.72 -42.59 -24.02
CA LYS A 122 9.61 -41.67 -23.74
C LYS A 122 9.33 -41.50 -22.25
N SER A 123 9.73 -42.46 -21.42
CA SER A 123 9.59 -42.36 -19.97
C SER A 123 10.86 -42.82 -19.25
N LEU A 124 11.20 -42.10 -18.20
CA LEU A 124 12.36 -42.37 -17.34
C LEU A 124 11.95 -42.81 -15.94
N LYS A 125 10.65 -42.97 -15.69
CA LYS A 125 10.15 -43.39 -14.39
C LYS A 125 10.81 -44.72 -13.98
N GLY A 126 11.37 -44.76 -12.79
CA GLY A 126 12.09 -45.90 -12.24
C GLY A 126 13.56 -46.04 -12.69
N GLN A 127 14.08 -45.10 -13.49
CA GLN A 127 15.51 -45.06 -13.84
C GLN A 127 16.27 -44.17 -12.86
N ASN A 128 17.54 -44.52 -12.60
CA ASN A 128 18.40 -43.68 -11.78
C ASN A 128 19.00 -42.55 -12.63
N LEU A 129 18.98 -41.31 -12.13
CA LEU A 129 19.48 -40.13 -12.83
C LEU A 129 20.93 -40.30 -13.27
N SER A 130 21.79 -40.89 -12.43
CA SER A 130 23.21 -41.15 -12.75
C SER A 130 23.41 -42.11 -13.93
N THR A 131 22.42 -42.95 -14.24
CA THR A 131 22.48 -43.84 -15.41
C THR A 131 22.11 -43.09 -16.69
N VAL A 132 21.19 -42.13 -16.60
CA VAL A 132 20.68 -41.40 -17.75
C VAL A 132 21.55 -40.19 -18.09
N VAL A 133 22.08 -39.50 -17.07
CA VAL A 133 23.02 -38.39 -17.21
C VAL A 133 24.21 -38.64 -16.27
N PRO A 134 25.25 -39.39 -16.72
CA PRO A 134 26.36 -39.80 -15.86
C PRO A 134 27.15 -38.67 -15.21
N VAL A 135 27.07 -37.46 -15.76
CA VAL A 135 27.73 -36.26 -15.21
C VAL A 135 26.98 -35.69 -14.00
N LEU A 136 25.68 -35.99 -13.86
CA LEU A 136 24.86 -35.53 -12.74
C LEU A 136 24.83 -36.58 -11.64
N GLU A 137 25.69 -36.39 -10.64
CA GLU A 137 25.58 -37.09 -9.36
C GLU A 137 24.84 -36.20 -8.37
N ILE A 138 23.66 -36.63 -7.91
CA ILE A 138 22.81 -35.83 -7.00
C ILE A 138 23.55 -35.46 -5.72
N ASN A 139 24.35 -36.37 -5.18
CA ASN A 139 25.16 -36.13 -3.98
C ASN A 139 26.23 -35.04 -4.17
N LYS A 140 26.53 -34.66 -5.42
CA LYS A 140 27.45 -33.57 -5.76
C LYS A 140 26.71 -32.29 -6.16
N MET A 141 25.41 -32.34 -6.42
CA MET A 141 24.59 -31.16 -6.66
C MET A 141 24.39 -30.44 -5.33
N GLN A 142 24.68 -29.14 -5.33
CA GLN A 142 24.28 -28.29 -4.22
C GLN A 142 22.88 -27.78 -4.50
N ASP A 143 22.01 -27.83 -3.50
CA ASP A 143 20.64 -27.35 -3.63
C ASP A 143 20.62 -25.90 -4.11
N TYR A 144 19.73 -25.61 -5.06
CA TYR A 144 19.51 -24.30 -5.68
C TYR A 144 20.70 -23.73 -6.48
N GLU A 145 21.79 -24.48 -6.67
CA GLU A 145 22.89 -24.04 -7.53
C GLU A 145 22.73 -24.60 -8.97
N PRO A 146 22.80 -23.74 -10.00
CA PRO A 146 22.67 -24.19 -11.38
C PRO A 146 23.93 -24.90 -11.87
N TRP A 147 23.75 -26.12 -12.39
CA TRP A 147 24.78 -26.87 -13.10
C TRP A 147 24.60 -26.68 -14.60
N ILE A 148 25.56 -26.04 -15.26
CA ILE A 148 25.40 -25.62 -16.66
C ILE A 148 26.19 -26.54 -17.59
N LEU A 149 25.49 -27.09 -18.58
CA LEU A 149 26.03 -27.95 -19.62
C LEU A 149 25.79 -27.34 -21.00
N PRO A 150 26.76 -27.43 -21.93
CA PRO A 150 26.53 -27.06 -23.32
C PRO A 150 25.54 -28.04 -23.98
N PHE A 151 24.56 -27.49 -24.69
CA PHE A 151 23.52 -28.24 -25.40
C PHE A 151 23.23 -27.58 -26.74
N ASN A 152 23.55 -28.28 -27.84
CA ASN A 152 23.51 -27.71 -29.19
C ASN A 152 24.26 -26.35 -29.26
N ASP A 153 23.62 -25.30 -29.79
CA ASP A 153 24.19 -23.94 -29.89
C ASP A 153 23.98 -23.08 -28.62
N GLY A 154 23.52 -23.67 -27.51
CA GLY A 154 23.18 -22.96 -26.28
C GLY A 154 23.62 -23.66 -25.00
N GLU A 155 23.05 -23.22 -23.88
CA GLU A 155 23.27 -23.75 -22.55
C GLU A 155 22.00 -24.41 -22.01
N LEU A 156 22.15 -25.51 -21.28
CA LEU A 156 21.14 -26.10 -20.39
C LEU A 156 21.59 -25.94 -18.95
N ALA A 157 20.69 -25.49 -18.08
CA ALA A 157 20.92 -25.48 -16.64
C ALA A 157 20.11 -26.59 -15.95
N PHE A 158 20.78 -27.32 -15.06
CA PHE A 158 20.19 -28.32 -14.17
C PHE A 158 20.19 -27.77 -12.75
N ILE A 159 19.04 -27.76 -12.09
CA ILE A 159 18.89 -27.23 -10.74
C ILE A 159 18.26 -28.31 -9.89
N HIS A 160 18.95 -28.69 -8.82
CA HIS A 160 18.39 -29.56 -7.80
C HIS A 160 17.72 -28.68 -6.74
N LYS A 161 16.45 -28.93 -6.47
CA LYS A 161 15.63 -28.13 -5.56
C LYS A 161 14.97 -29.08 -4.56
N ILE A 162 15.06 -28.75 -3.27
CA ILE A 162 14.34 -29.47 -2.22
C ILE A 162 13.14 -28.65 -1.78
N ARG A 163 11.93 -29.19 -1.99
CA ARG A 163 10.68 -28.57 -1.55
C ARG A 163 10.14 -29.33 -0.34
N GLU A 164 9.80 -28.61 0.73
CA GLU A 164 9.13 -29.19 1.90
C GLU A 164 7.61 -28.99 1.80
N ILE A 165 6.86 -30.09 1.81
CA ILE A 165 5.40 -30.07 1.94
C ILE A 165 5.04 -30.77 3.25
N LYS A 166 4.69 -29.98 4.27
CA LYS A 166 4.50 -30.43 5.65
C LYS A 166 5.76 -31.13 6.17
N SER A 167 5.69 -32.45 6.42
CA SER A 167 6.79 -33.27 6.94
C SER A 167 7.51 -34.08 5.85
N THR A 168 7.23 -33.82 4.57
CA THR A 168 7.81 -34.57 3.46
C THR A 168 8.67 -33.64 2.61
N ALA A 169 9.97 -33.96 2.51
CA ALA A 169 10.89 -33.32 1.58
C ALA A 169 10.79 -33.96 0.20
N ILE A 170 10.88 -33.15 -0.84
CA ILE A 170 10.74 -33.57 -2.23
C ILE A 170 11.96 -33.07 -2.97
N HIS A 171 12.69 -33.99 -3.59
CA HIS A 171 13.80 -33.65 -4.45
C HIS A 171 13.27 -33.45 -5.87
N GLU A 172 13.42 -32.24 -6.38
CA GLU A 172 13.05 -31.81 -7.72
C GLU A 172 14.32 -31.57 -8.53
N LEU A 173 14.37 -32.06 -9.76
CA LEU A 173 15.37 -31.69 -10.74
C LEU A 173 14.71 -30.87 -11.85
N ILE A 174 15.13 -29.63 -11.99
CA ILE A 174 14.62 -28.68 -12.98
C ILE A 174 15.65 -28.54 -14.09
N ILE A 175 15.18 -28.63 -15.35
CA ILE A 175 15.96 -28.37 -16.55
C ILE A 175 15.47 -27.08 -17.19
N ILE A 176 16.38 -26.14 -17.40
CA ILE A 176 16.07 -24.83 -17.99
C ILE A 176 16.89 -24.68 -19.27
N HIS A 177 16.20 -24.34 -20.35
CA HIS A 177 16.82 -24.06 -21.66
C HIS A 177 16.62 -22.61 -22.12
N ASP A 178 15.73 -21.84 -21.48
CA ASP A 178 15.55 -20.42 -21.75
C ASP A 178 16.77 -19.66 -21.23
N GLN A 179 17.49 -18.99 -22.14
CA GLN A 179 18.71 -18.26 -21.82
C GLN A 179 18.47 -17.11 -20.83
N GLN A 180 17.30 -16.49 -20.85
CA GLN A 180 16.96 -15.44 -19.89
C GLN A 180 16.71 -16.01 -18.50
N GLU A 181 16.04 -17.16 -18.40
CA GLU A 181 15.81 -17.84 -17.12
C GLU A 181 17.14 -18.38 -16.54
N ILE A 182 18.01 -18.97 -17.37
CA ILE A 182 19.37 -19.38 -16.96
C ILE A 182 20.16 -18.18 -16.42
N LYS A 183 20.08 -17.03 -17.10
CA LYS A 183 20.74 -15.80 -16.64
C LYS A 183 20.21 -15.35 -15.28
N ASN A 184 18.89 -15.37 -15.07
CA ASN A 184 18.27 -15.01 -13.79
C ASN A 184 18.76 -15.93 -12.66
N TRP A 185 18.87 -17.25 -12.92
CA TRP A 185 19.40 -18.20 -11.95
C TRP A 185 20.89 -17.99 -11.64
N LYS A 186 21.72 -17.66 -12.64
CA LYS A 186 23.13 -17.27 -12.42
C LYS A 186 23.25 -16.02 -11.54
N GLU A 187 22.31 -15.10 -11.66
CA GLU A 187 22.23 -13.86 -10.87
C GLU A 187 21.60 -14.07 -9.48
N GLY A 188 21.18 -15.31 -9.14
CA GLY A 188 20.54 -15.62 -7.86
C GLY A 188 19.10 -15.13 -7.73
N ILE A 189 18.44 -14.86 -8.87
CA ILE A 189 17.06 -14.39 -8.93
C ILE A 189 16.15 -15.60 -9.15
N ASP A 190 15.75 -16.28 -8.06
CA ASP A 190 14.72 -17.33 -8.14
C ASP A 190 13.33 -16.70 -8.29
N GLN A 191 12.75 -16.83 -9.48
CA GLN A 191 11.40 -16.34 -9.77
C GLN A 191 10.31 -17.05 -8.95
N ASP A 192 10.55 -18.28 -8.50
CA ASP A 192 9.61 -19.03 -7.64
C ASP A 192 9.55 -18.42 -6.25
N GLN A 193 10.71 -18.00 -5.72
CA GLN A 193 10.79 -17.29 -4.45
C GLN A 193 10.17 -15.90 -4.59
N LEU A 194 10.43 -15.17 -5.67
CA LEU A 194 9.80 -13.87 -5.94
C LEU A 194 8.27 -13.95 -6.02
N ALA A 195 7.72 -14.98 -6.65
CA ALA A 195 6.27 -15.20 -6.71
C ALA A 195 5.70 -15.64 -5.34
N TYR A 196 6.42 -16.49 -4.59
CA TYR A 196 6.04 -16.89 -3.23
C TYR A 196 6.03 -15.70 -2.26
N PHE A 197 7.02 -14.81 -2.34
CA PHE A 197 7.05 -13.58 -1.55
C PHE A 197 5.95 -12.60 -1.98
N ALA A 198 5.69 -12.47 -3.30
CA ALA A 198 4.61 -11.62 -3.80
C ALA A 198 3.20 -12.07 -3.35
N ASP A 199 2.96 -13.37 -3.13
CA ASP A 199 1.68 -13.88 -2.61
C ASP A 199 1.62 -13.92 -1.07
N GLN A 200 2.75 -14.07 -0.36
CA GLN A 200 2.78 -13.87 1.10
C GLN A 200 2.59 -12.40 1.49
N ASP A 201 2.93 -11.48 0.59
CA ASP A 201 2.73 -10.03 0.75
C ASP A 201 1.27 -9.58 0.55
N VAL A 202 0.32 -10.51 0.42
CA VAL A 202 -1.13 -10.25 0.63
C VAL A 202 -1.50 -10.28 2.13
N THR A 203 -0.53 -10.56 3.03
CA THR A 203 -0.61 -10.14 4.44
C THR A 203 0.16 -8.85 4.66
N CYS A 204 -0.53 -7.86 5.22
CA CYS A 204 -0.11 -6.46 5.32
C CYS A 204 1.09 -6.24 6.23
N ASP A 205 2.33 -6.40 5.73
CA ASP A 205 3.51 -5.68 6.23
C ASP A 205 4.66 -5.68 5.19
N TYR A 206 4.61 -4.71 4.27
CA TYR A 206 5.51 -4.66 3.11
C TYR A 206 6.81 -3.86 3.32
N ASP A 207 7.02 -3.22 4.48
CA ASP A 207 8.08 -2.19 4.59
C ASP A 207 9.38 -2.62 5.28
N GLN A 208 9.52 -3.86 5.77
CA GLN A 208 10.80 -4.34 6.34
C GLN A 208 11.49 -5.46 5.55
N THR A 209 10.82 -6.17 4.65
CA THR A 209 11.40 -7.34 3.96
C THR A 209 12.11 -7.01 2.65
N GLN A 210 11.74 -5.94 1.92
CA GLN A 210 12.45 -5.53 0.69
C GLN A 210 13.85 -4.94 0.97
N SER A 211 13.99 -4.18 2.05
CA SER A 211 15.28 -3.65 2.52
C SER A 211 16.24 -4.78 2.90
N ASP A 212 15.78 -5.77 3.66
CA ASP A 212 16.60 -6.92 4.06
C ASP A 212 16.88 -7.90 2.91
N MET A 213 15.98 -8.02 1.92
CA MET A 213 16.24 -8.78 0.69
C MET A 213 17.27 -8.10 -0.22
N ASP A 214 17.25 -6.77 -0.34
CA ASP A 214 18.26 -6.05 -1.13
C ASP A 214 19.62 -5.97 -0.43
N ILE A 215 19.65 -6.04 0.91
CA ILE A 215 20.88 -6.16 1.70
C ILE A 215 21.47 -7.58 1.58
N LYS A 216 20.65 -8.65 1.53
CA LYS A 216 21.11 -10.03 1.24
C LYS A 216 21.56 -10.22 -0.22
N ARG A 217 20.90 -9.57 -1.19
CA ARG A 217 21.25 -9.64 -2.63
C ARG A 217 22.62 -9.08 -2.98
N ARG A 218 23.14 -8.12 -2.21
CA ARG A 218 24.45 -7.50 -2.50
C ARG A 218 25.66 -8.30 -2.00
N GLY A 219 25.44 -9.43 -1.30
CA GLY A 219 26.52 -10.23 -0.71
C GLY A 219 26.70 -11.65 -1.25
N MET A 220 25.76 -12.18 -2.05
CA MET A 220 25.75 -13.60 -2.42
C MET A 220 26.12 -13.79 -3.89
N GLN A 221 27.42 -13.99 -4.19
CA GLN A 221 27.82 -14.55 -5.48
C GLN A 221 27.39 -16.02 -5.50
N VAL A 222 26.36 -16.33 -6.27
CA VAL A 222 25.95 -17.73 -6.51
C VAL A 222 27.07 -18.42 -7.26
N ARG A 223 27.64 -19.48 -6.66
CA ARG A 223 28.59 -20.35 -7.35
C ARG A 223 27.80 -21.18 -8.34
N TYR A 224 28.33 -21.33 -9.54
CA TYR A 224 27.79 -22.24 -10.54
C TYR A 224 28.91 -23.14 -11.04
N HIS A 225 28.55 -24.38 -11.35
CA HIS A 225 29.48 -25.34 -11.93
C HIS A 225 29.29 -25.37 -13.44
N SER A 226 30.34 -25.01 -14.20
CA SER A 226 30.38 -25.21 -15.66
C SER A 226 31.21 -26.44 -15.98
N VAL A 227 30.64 -27.43 -16.69
CA VAL A 227 31.39 -28.62 -17.13
C VAL A 227 31.69 -28.47 -18.62
N SER A 228 32.91 -28.08 -18.95
CA SER A 228 33.32 -27.83 -20.35
C SER A 228 33.59 -29.11 -21.16
N ASN A 229 33.72 -30.27 -20.50
CA ASN A 229 34.19 -31.52 -21.13
C ASN A 229 33.07 -32.49 -21.51
N PHE A 230 31.80 -32.09 -21.39
CA PHE A 230 30.65 -32.94 -21.69
C PHE A 230 29.58 -32.13 -22.42
N SER A 231 29.13 -32.61 -23.58
CA SER A 231 28.09 -31.97 -24.38
C SER A 231 26.92 -32.93 -24.59
N LEU A 232 25.71 -32.46 -24.30
CA LEU A 232 24.48 -33.19 -24.61
C LEU A 232 24.09 -32.87 -26.07
N SER A 233 23.82 -33.90 -26.86
CA SER A 233 23.36 -33.77 -28.26
C SER A 233 21.88 -34.12 -28.33
N GLY A 234 21.02 -33.13 -28.60
CA GLY A 234 19.58 -33.33 -28.78
C GLY A 234 19.21 -33.46 -30.26
N LYS A 235 18.26 -34.34 -30.60
CA LYS A 235 17.69 -34.43 -31.96
C LYS A 235 16.87 -33.15 -32.26
N SER A 236 17.00 -32.53 -33.43
CA SER A 236 16.25 -31.30 -33.75
C SER A 236 14.74 -31.56 -33.89
N PHE A 237 13.90 -30.71 -33.29
CA PHE A 237 12.43 -30.78 -33.41
C PHE A 237 11.97 -30.01 -34.66
N ASP A 238 11.28 -30.67 -35.59
CA ASP A 238 10.62 -29.99 -36.71
C ASP A 238 9.46 -29.13 -36.17
N LYS A 239 9.49 -27.84 -36.48
CA LYS A 239 8.51 -26.83 -36.05
C LYS A 239 7.08 -27.26 -36.39
N VAL A 240 6.25 -27.48 -35.37
CA VAL A 240 4.78 -27.48 -35.50
C VAL A 240 4.30 -26.04 -35.25
N GLU A 241 3.71 -25.44 -36.28
CA GLU A 241 3.10 -24.10 -36.25
C GLU A 241 1.98 -24.02 -35.20
N THR A 242 2.11 -23.07 -34.27
CA THR A 242 0.96 -22.52 -33.54
C THR A 242 0.71 -21.12 -34.09
N GLU A 243 -0.33 -21.04 -34.91
CA GLU A 243 -0.83 -19.85 -35.56
C GLU A 243 -1.48 -18.92 -34.52
N TYR A 244 -0.87 -17.75 -34.27
CA TYR A 244 -1.55 -16.61 -33.65
C TYR A 244 -1.47 -15.43 -34.61
N LEU A 245 -2.64 -15.02 -35.08
CA LEU A 245 -2.91 -13.89 -35.96
C LEU A 245 -2.51 -12.56 -35.30
N THR A 246 -1.55 -11.87 -35.89
CA THR A 246 -1.46 -10.41 -35.83
C THR A 246 -1.19 -9.86 -37.23
N ASN A 247 -2.20 -9.17 -37.75
CA ASN A 247 -2.17 -8.46 -39.03
C ASN A 247 -1.16 -7.32 -38.98
N ASN A 248 -0.20 -7.35 -39.90
CA ASN A 248 0.53 -6.19 -40.38
C ASN A 248 -0.19 -5.62 -41.59
N ASP A 249 -0.28 -4.29 -41.67
CA ASP A 249 -0.26 -3.61 -42.96
C ASP A 249 0.89 -2.58 -42.98
N MET A 250 1.80 -2.83 -43.91
CA MET A 250 2.87 -1.96 -44.39
C MET A 250 2.31 -0.69 -45.04
N VAL A 251 3.06 0.41 -45.01
CA VAL A 251 3.47 1.11 -46.25
C VAL A 251 4.86 1.73 -46.07
N GLN A 252 5.79 1.31 -46.93
CA GLN A 252 7.07 1.96 -47.21
C GLN A 252 6.87 3.14 -48.17
N THR A 253 7.73 4.16 -48.10
CA THR A 253 8.15 4.86 -49.32
C THR A 253 9.55 5.46 -49.18
N LYS A 254 10.32 5.28 -50.25
CA LYS A 254 11.74 5.61 -50.44
C LYS A 254 11.87 6.86 -51.34
N GLU A 255 12.90 7.66 -51.04
CA GLU A 255 13.83 8.33 -51.96
C GLU A 255 13.40 9.33 -53.08
N LEU A 256 14.31 10.32 -53.25
CA LEU A 256 14.62 11.19 -54.41
C LEU A 256 13.81 12.48 -54.64
N LEU A 257 14.46 13.65 -54.48
CA LEU A 257 14.86 14.48 -55.64
C LEU A 257 15.72 15.71 -55.27
N ASN A 258 16.73 15.91 -56.11
CA ASN A 258 17.66 17.04 -56.17
C ASN A 258 17.09 18.23 -56.96
N SER A 259 17.66 19.40 -56.66
CA SER A 259 17.86 20.57 -57.52
C SER A 259 16.67 21.49 -57.84
N CYS A 260 16.87 22.78 -57.56
CA CYS A 260 16.68 23.84 -58.55
C CYS A 260 17.46 25.11 -58.18
N ARG A 261 17.87 25.81 -59.23
CA ARG A 261 18.82 26.92 -59.35
C ARG A 261 18.03 28.18 -59.74
N SER A 262 18.62 29.36 -59.51
CA SER A 262 18.42 30.70 -60.14
C SER A 262 18.24 31.79 -59.06
N GLN A 263 19.17 32.75 -58.91
CA GLN A 263 19.38 33.97 -59.71
C GLN A 263 18.11 34.79 -59.92
N ASP A 264 18.01 35.95 -59.23
CA ASP A 264 17.91 37.22 -59.97
C ASP A 264 18.23 38.49 -59.17
N LYS A 265 18.69 39.49 -59.92
CA LYS A 265 19.19 40.83 -59.54
C LYS A 265 18.07 41.87 -59.37
N LYS A 266 18.37 42.92 -58.59
CA LYS A 266 18.11 44.38 -58.76
C LYS A 266 17.87 45.01 -57.37
N SER A 267 18.32 46.22 -57.01
CA SER A 267 18.82 47.38 -57.76
C SER A 267 19.56 48.32 -56.81
N LEU A 268 20.48 49.11 -57.37
CA LEU A 268 21.10 50.29 -56.76
C LEU A 268 20.05 51.32 -56.31
N THR A 269 20.37 52.02 -55.22
CA THR A 269 20.33 53.49 -55.15
C THR A 269 21.33 53.94 -54.08
N GLU A 270 22.32 54.72 -54.52
CA GLU A 270 23.18 55.55 -53.67
C GLU A 270 22.34 56.68 -53.04
N ASP A 271 22.70 57.09 -51.83
CA ASP A 271 22.76 58.53 -51.54
C ASP A 271 23.71 58.83 -50.37
N HIS A 272 24.46 59.90 -50.57
CA HIS A 272 25.63 60.33 -49.81
C HIS A 272 25.31 61.04 -48.48
N SER A 273 26.30 60.96 -47.59
CA SER A 273 26.72 61.98 -46.62
C SER A 273 25.95 62.13 -45.29
N LYS A 274 26.61 61.74 -44.20
CA LYS A 274 27.21 62.69 -43.25
C LYS A 274 28.10 61.94 -42.24
N SER A 275 29.35 62.39 -42.21
CA SER A 275 30.43 61.96 -41.33
C SER A 275 30.14 62.32 -39.87
N SER A 276 29.88 61.30 -39.06
CA SER A 276 30.47 61.20 -37.73
C SER A 276 31.19 59.87 -37.71
N VAL A 277 32.52 59.89 -37.63
CA VAL A 277 33.35 58.69 -37.48
C VAL A 277 33.10 58.13 -36.08
N GLY A 278 31.96 57.46 -35.91
CA GLY A 278 31.73 56.52 -34.83
C GLY A 278 32.11 55.15 -35.38
N TYR A 279 33.22 54.60 -34.88
CA TYR A 279 33.63 53.23 -35.18
C TYR A 279 32.44 52.28 -34.90
N LYS A 280 31.77 51.81 -35.96
CA LYS A 280 30.66 50.87 -35.83
C LYS A 280 31.24 49.51 -35.48
N LEU A 281 30.74 48.94 -34.39
CA LEU A 281 31.07 47.58 -33.96
C LEU A 281 30.84 46.60 -35.13
N PRO A 282 31.80 45.70 -35.45
CA PRO A 282 31.64 44.71 -36.52
C PRO A 282 30.35 43.91 -36.37
N ASN A 283 29.69 43.59 -37.48
CA ASN A 283 28.39 42.88 -37.47
C ASN A 283 28.45 41.56 -36.67
N GLN A 284 29.58 40.84 -36.69
CA GLN A 284 29.81 39.63 -35.90
C GLN A 284 29.79 39.88 -34.38
N ALA A 285 30.40 40.96 -33.90
CA ALA A 285 30.44 41.31 -32.48
C ALA A 285 29.05 41.69 -31.94
N LYS A 286 28.27 42.42 -32.75
CA LYS A 286 26.87 42.75 -32.44
C LYS A 286 26.01 41.48 -32.37
N MET A 287 26.18 40.56 -33.30
CA MET A 287 25.46 39.29 -33.33
C MET A 287 25.74 38.46 -32.06
N LEU A 288 27.01 38.26 -31.70
CA LEU A 288 27.40 37.51 -30.49
C LEU A 288 26.89 38.14 -29.20
N LEU A 289 26.86 39.48 -29.12
CA LEU A 289 26.34 40.20 -27.96
C LEU A 289 24.81 40.09 -27.84
N VAL A 290 24.08 40.19 -28.95
CA VAL A 290 22.63 40.01 -28.99
C VAL A 290 22.27 38.57 -28.59
N GLU A 291 22.98 37.57 -29.12
CA GLU A 291 22.79 36.17 -28.74
C GLU A 291 23.06 35.92 -27.25
N SER A 292 24.15 36.46 -26.72
CA SER A 292 24.50 36.31 -25.30
C SER A 292 23.43 36.92 -24.37
N LYS A 293 22.91 38.11 -24.72
CA LYS A 293 21.80 38.74 -23.99
C LYS A 293 20.51 37.93 -24.09
N ARG A 294 20.19 37.41 -25.28
CA ARG A 294 19.01 36.58 -25.51
C ARG A 294 19.06 35.34 -24.63
N LYS A 295 20.20 34.64 -24.58
CA LYS A 295 20.39 33.46 -23.75
C LYS A 295 20.24 33.74 -22.25
N ILE A 296 20.73 34.87 -21.73
CA ILE A 296 20.53 35.22 -20.31
C ILE A 296 19.05 35.52 -20.00
N ARG A 297 18.33 36.19 -20.91
CA ARG A 297 16.87 36.40 -20.74
C ARG A 297 16.11 35.08 -20.78
N VAL A 298 16.49 34.17 -21.68
CA VAL A 298 15.88 32.82 -21.71
C VAL A 298 16.18 32.07 -20.42
N LEU A 299 17.40 32.15 -19.86
CA LEU A 299 17.72 31.56 -18.56
C LEU A 299 16.84 32.14 -17.42
N GLN A 300 16.54 33.45 -17.43
CA GLN A 300 15.61 34.05 -16.46
C GLN A 300 14.21 33.40 -16.54
N VAL A 301 13.70 33.22 -17.76
CA VAL A 301 12.38 32.61 -18.01
C VAL A 301 12.40 31.12 -17.61
N VAL A 302 13.43 30.37 -18.01
CA VAL A 302 13.58 28.95 -17.65
C VAL A 302 13.64 28.78 -16.13
N LEU A 303 14.43 29.59 -15.44
CA LEU A 303 14.51 29.54 -13.97
C LEU A 303 13.17 29.85 -13.31
N PHE A 304 12.44 30.86 -13.81
CA PHE A 304 11.10 31.18 -13.32
C PHE A 304 10.12 30.01 -13.51
N LEU A 305 10.12 29.39 -14.69
CA LEU A 305 9.26 28.24 -14.99
C LEU A 305 9.59 27.04 -14.09
N VAL A 306 10.87 26.76 -13.84
CA VAL A 306 11.29 25.67 -12.95
C VAL A 306 10.88 25.94 -11.51
N MET A 307 11.07 27.16 -11.00
CA MET A 307 10.64 27.49 -9.63
C MET A 307 9.10 27.43 -9.51
N SER A 308 8.39 27.90 -10.53
CA SER A 308 6.91 27.83 -10.57
C SER A 308 6.42 26.39 -10.63
N SER A 309 7.06 25.53 -11.43
CA SER A 309 6.67 24.12 -11.50
C SER A 309 6.84 23.41 -10.16
N VAL A 310 7.93 23.69 -9.43
CA VAL A 310 8.14 23.12 -8.08
C VAL A 310 7.09 23.59 -7.08
N ILE A 311 6.67 24.86 -7.13
CA ILE A 311 5.59 25.37 -6.27
C ILE A 311 4.27 24.67 -6.62
N VAL A 312 3.95 24.51 -7.91
CA VAL A 312 2.73 23.82 -8.35
C VAL A 312 2.73 22.35 -7.93
N THR A 313 3.85 21.63 -8.06
CA THR A 313 3.93 20.23 -7.62
C THR A 313 3.72 20.10 -6.12
N VAL A 314 4.33 20.99 -5.33
CA VAL A 314 4.16 21.00 -3.87
C VAL A 314 2.71 21.32 -3.50
N GLY A 315 2.07 22.28 -4.19
CA GLY A 315 0.65 22.59 -3.99
C GLY A 315 -0.29 21.43 -4.33
N ALA A 316 0.01 20.66 -5.39
CA ALA A 316 -0.75 19.48 -5.75
C ALA A 316 -0.66 18.36 -4.68
N ILE A 317 0.55 18.11 -4.17
CA ILE A 317 0.77 17.16 -3.07
C ILE A 317 -0.01 17.59 -1.82
N LEU A 318 0.03 18.88 -1.48
CA LEU A 318 -0.74 19.42 -0.35
C LEU A 318 -2.24 19.27 -0.56
N GLY A 319 -2.75 19.54 -1.76
CA GLY A 319 -4.18 19.37 -2.08
C GLY A 319 -4.64 17.92 -1.94
N TYR A 320 -3.81 16.97 -2.37
CA TYR A 320 -4.03 15.54 -2.15
C TYR A 320 -4.07 15.19 -0.65
N MET A 321 -3.08 15.67 0.13
CA MET A 321 -3.03 15.48 1.60
C MET A 321 -4.29 16.01 2.30
N ILE A 322 -4.70 17.24 2.00
CA ILE A 322 -5.87 17.86 2.65
C ILE A 322 -7.14 17.04 2.39
N THR A 323 -7.33 16.60 1.14
CA THR A 323 -8.52 15.82 0.76
C THR A 323 -8.55 14.50 1.51
N ASP A 324 -7.43 13.78 1.56
CA ASP A 324 -7.35 12.47 2.22
C ASP A 324 -7.48 12.54 3.75
N VAL A 325 -6.85 13.55 4.38
CA VAL A 325 -7.00 13.79 5.83
C VAL A 325 -8.44 14.17 6.16
N SER A 326 -9.09 14.99 5.33
CA SER A 326 -10.50 15.37 5.55
C SER A 326 -11.45 14.17 5.51
N TYR A 327 -11.19 13.21 4.63
CA TYR A 327 -11.96 11.97 4.54
C TYR A 327 -11.66 11.01 5.70
N THR A 328 -10.40 10.89 6.12
CA THR A 328 -10.02 10.08 7.30
C THR A 328 -10.50 10.68 8.61
N THR A 329 -10.76 11.98 8.64
CA THR A 329 -11.33 12.64 9.82
C THR A 329 -12.84 12.39 9.99
N SER A 330 -13.58 12.11 8.93
CA SER A 330 -14.99 11.69 9.01
C SER A 330 -15.09 10.19 9.28
N LEU A 331 -15.24 9.80 10.54
CA LEU A 331 -15.48 8.41 10.98
C LEU A 331 -16.91 8.27 11.54
N SER A 332 -17.94 8.74 10.80
CA SER A 332 -19.35 8.66 11.25
C SER A 332 -19.79 7.21 11.45
N SER A 333 -19.38 6.31 10.57
CA SER A 333 -19.66 4.87 10.64
C SER A 333 -19.28 4.23 11.98
N PHE A 334 -18.17 4.66 12.60
CA PHE A 334 -17.76 4.17 13.93
C PHE A 334 -18.70 4.59 15.04
N LYS A 335 -19.13 5.86 15.01
CA LYS A 335 -20.07 6.39 15.99
C LYS A 335 -21.40 5.65 15.89
N ASP A 336 -21.91 5.49 14.68
CA ASP A 336 -23.22 4.91 14.44
C ASP A 336 -23.23 3.39 14.71
N LEU A 337 -22.20 2.65 14.27
CA LEU A 337 -22.07 1.22 14.57
C LEU A 337 -21.86 0.98 16.07
N GLY A 338 -21.14 1.87 16.75
CA GLY A 338 -20.95 1.83 18.20
C GLY A 338 -22.26 2.06 18.96
N GLN A 339 -23.04 3.05 18.52
CA GLN A 339 -24.37 3.32 19.04
C GLN A 339 -25.33 2.15 18.78
N LEU A 340 -25.26 1.53 17.60
CA LEU A 340 -26.05 0.34 17.27
C LEU A 340 -25.73 -0.81 18.23
N LEU A 341 -24.45 -1.13 18.44
CA LEU A 341 -24.02 -2.17 19.37
C LEU A 341 -24.54 -1.93 20.79
N TYR A 342 -24.48 -0.68 21.25
CA TYR A 342 -25.04 -0.30 22.53
C TYR A 342 -26.56 -0.50 22.57
N ASN A 343 -27.30 -0.01 21.56
CA ASN A 343 -28.76 -0.13 21.49
C ASN A 343 -29.20 -1.59 21.39
N LEU A 344 -28.48 -2.44 20.65
CA LEU A 344 -28.74 -3.88 20.58
C LEU A 344 -28.54 -4.56 21.94
N GLY A 345 -27.45 -4.23 22.64
CA GLY A 345 -27.20 -4.75 23.98
C GLY A 345 -28.22 -4.27 25.02
N LEU A 346 -28.64 -3.01 24.93
CA LEU A 346 -29.71 -2.45 25.77
C LEU A 346 -31.06 -3.12 25.48
N SER A 347 -31.38 -3.36 24.20
CA SER A 347 -32.61 -4.06 23.78
C SER A 347 -32.67 -5.46 24.36
N ALA A 348 -31.58 -6.22 24.25
CA ALA A 348 -31.49 -7.57 24.78
C ALA A 348 -31.63 -7.59 26.31
N ASP A 349 -30.97 -6.66 27.01
CA ASP A 349 -31.04 -6.58 28.46
C ASP A 349 -32.45 -6.20 28.96
N LEU A 350 -33.08 -5.20 28.35
CA LEU A 350 -34.47 -4.81 28.66
C LEU A 350 -35.45 -5.95 28.35
N ALA A 351 -35.30 -6.63 27.21
CA ALA A 351 -36.10 -7.81 26.89
C ALA A 351 -35.95 -8.89 27.98
N ARG A 352 -34.73 -9.12 28.47
CA ARG A 352 -34.51 -10.09 29.54
C ARG A 352 -35.07 -9.66 30.90
N ILE A 353 -35.05 -8.37 31.21
CA ILE A 353 -35.72 -7.82 32.41
C ILE A 353 -37.23 -8.07 32.32
N ILE A 354 -37.85 -7.80 31.16
CA ILE A 354 -39.27 -8.06 30.90
C ILE A 354 -39.59 -9.54 31.11
N ASP A 355 -38.77 -10.44 30.56
CA ASP A 355 -38.94 -11.89 30.74
C ASP A 355 -38.98 -12.29 32.22
N ARG A 356 -38.00 -11.82 33.00
CA ARG A 356 -37.89 -12.11 34.44
C ARG A 356 -39.06 -11.57 35.24
N VAL A 357 -39.48 -10.33 34.95
CA VAL A 357 -40.57 -9.68 35.66
C VAL A 357 -41.86 -10.48 35.52
N VAL A 358 -42.15 -11.09 34.37
CA VAL A 358 -43.39 -11.89 34.19
C VAL A 358 -43.32 -13.27 34.85
N ILE A 359 -42.11 -13.83 34.94
CA ILE A 359 -41.87 -15.12 35.57
C ILE A 359 -41.90 -14.99 37.11
N LEU A 360 -41.41 -13.88 37.67
CA LEU A 360 -41.35 -13.65 39.12
C LEU A 360 -42.73 -13.28 39.71
N PRO A 361 -43.20 -13.96 40.77
CA PRO A 361 -44.52 -13.70 41.37
C PRO A 361 -44.62 -12.38 42.16
N ASP A 362 -43.51 -11.78 42.58
CA ASP A 362 -43.46 -10.57 43.43
C ASP A 362 -43.19 -9.26 42.66
N SER A 363 -43.16 -9.30 41.32
CA SER A 363 -42.84 -8.13 40.52
C SER A 363 -44.02 -7.13 40.47
N THR A 364 -43.73 -5.83 40.60
CA THR A 364 -44.79 -4.82 40.52
C THR A 364 -45.18 -4.57 39.06
N PRO A 365 -46.49 -4.45 38.74
CA PRO A 365 -46.95 -4.09 37.40
C PRO A 365 -46.32 -2.80 36.84
N GLU A 366 -45.89 -1.90 37.73
CA GLU A 366 -45.20 -0.65 37.41
C GLU A 366 -43.79 -0.88 36.85
N GLN A 367 -43.02 -1.83 37.40
CA GLN A 367 -41.70 -2.19 36.87
C GLN A 367 -41.81 -2.81 35.48
N PHE A 368 -42.80 -3.70 35.27
CA PHE A 368 -43.08 -4.30 33.96
C PHE A 368 -43.39 -3.23 32.91
N LYS A 369 -44.30 -2.32 33.24
CA LYS A 369 -44.70 -1.23 32.35
C LYS A 369 -43.52 -0.32 32.01
N LYS A 370 -42.72 0.07 33.02
CA LYS A 370 -41.54 0.91 32.80
C LYS A 370 -40.54 0.26 31.83
N SER A 371 -40.22 -1.03 32.01
CA SER A 371 -39.28 -1.71 31.10
C SER A 371 -39.80 -1.85 29.67
N ILE A 372 -41.12 -1.99 29.48
CA ILE A 372 -41.74 -1.95 28.16
C ILE A 372 -41.65 -0.55 27.55
N ASP A 373 -41.98 0.49 28.32
CA ASP A 373 -41.89 1.88 27.87
C ASP A 373 -40.43 2.24 27.49
N ASP A 374 -39.45 1.83 28.30
CA ASP A 374 -38.01 2.01 28.01
C ASP A 374 -37.59 1.28 26.73
N LEU A 375 -38.07 0.05 26.49
CA LEU A 375 -37.79 -0.71 25.28
C LEU A 375 -38.46 -0.11 24.03
N ILE A 376 -39.66 0.45 24.17
CA ILE A 376 -40.37 1.13 23.07
C ILE A 376 -39.64 2.42 22.70
N ASN A 377 -39.20 3.20 23.69
CA ASN A 377 -38.47 4.45 23.44
C ASN A 377 -37.18 4.20 22.62
N LEU A 378 -36.56 3.03 22.79
CA LEU A 378 -35.37 2.61 22.06
C LEU A 378 -35.61 2.34 20.56
N ILE A 379 -36.86 2.13 20.12
CA ILE A 379 -37.18 1.96 18.69
C ILE A 379 -36.71 3.16 17.89
N THR A 380 -36.99 4.38 18.37
CA THR A 380 -36.62 5.62 17.67
C THR A 380 -35.10 5.70 17.48
N ASP A 381 -34.33 5.31 18.50
CA ASP A 381 -32.87 5.31 18.43
C ASP A 381 -32.34 4.24 17.47
N LEU A 382 -32.95 3.04 17.45
CA LEU A 382 -32.61 1.98 16.50
C LEU A 382 -32.93 2.37 15.06
N GLU A 383 -34.11 2.93 14.80
CA GLU A 383 -34.52 3.41 13.47
C GLU A 383 -33.60 4.52 12.98
N THR A 384 -33.26 5.48 13.85
CA THR A 384 -32.36 6.58 13.52
C THR A 384 -30.98 6.06 13.13
N VAL A 385 -30.37 5.22 13.98
CA VAL A 385 -29.03 4.66 13.72
C VAL A 385 -29.02 3.71 12.51
N GLN A 386 -30.07 2.91 12.33
CA GLN A 386 -30.23 2.07 11.15
C GLN A 386 -30.28 2.91 9.87
N GLY A 387 -31.05 4.01 9.90
CA GLY A 387 -31.16 4.95 8.79
C GLY A 387 -29.82 5.59 8.44
N THR A 388 -29.09 6.10 9.43
CA THR A 388 -27.79 6.75 9.19
C THR A 388 -26.74 5.77 8.68
N ILE A 389 -26.67 4.55 9.23
CA ILE A 389 -25.77 3.48 8.74
C ILE A 389 -26.00 3.17 7.26
N PHE A 390 -27.27 3.18 6.82
CA PHE A 390 -27.63 2.91 5.43
C PHE A 390 -27.36 4.12 4.52
N GLU A 391 -27.68 5.34 4.96
CA GLU A 391 -27.40 6.58 4.23
C GLU A 391 -25.89 6.81 4.03
N ASP A 392 -25.09 6.48 5.04
CA ASP A 392 -23.64 6.61 4.99
C ASP A 392 -22.95 5.42 4.30
N PHE A 393 -23.66 4.38 3.84
CA PHE A 393 -23.07 3.15 3.28
C PHE A 393 -22.01 3.42 2.21
N ASP A 394 -22.27 4.37 1.30
CA ASP A 394 -21.33 4.71 0.22
C ASP A 394 -19.97 5.22 0.74
N GLN A 395 -19.93 5.79 1.95
CA GLN A 395 -18.70 6.32 2.53
C GLN A 395 -17.75 5.24 3.04
N TRP A 396 -18.23 4.03 3.31
CA TRP A 396 -17.42 2.93 3.87
C TRP A 396 -17.60 1.59 3.12
N SER A 397 -18.33 1.60 2.00
CA SER A 397 -18.51 0.46 1.09
C SER A 397 -17.21 -0.05 0.46
N TYR A 398 -16.14 0.75 0.49
CA TYR A 398 -14.81 0.31 0.07
C TYR A 398 -14.18 -0.71 1.04
N CYS A 399 -14.68 -0.84 2.28
CA CYS A 399 -14.26 -1.87 3.22
C CYS A 399 -15.08 -3.15 3.04
N SER A 400 -14.42 -4.30 2.93
CA SER A 400 -15.09 -5.62 2.86
C SER A 400 -15.99 -5.89 4.07
N SER A 401 -15.65 -5.34 5.24
CA SER A 401 -16.47 -5.47 6.45
C SER A 401 -17.84 -4.78 6.36
N ALA A 402 -18.02 -3.83 5.42
CA ALA A 402 -19.29 -3.16 5.16
C ALA A 402 -20.30 -4.08 4.46
N ASP A 403 -19.87 -5.22 3.91
CA ASP A 403 -20.74 -6.22 3.28
C ASP A 403 -21.86 -6.71 4.20
N ILE A 404 -21.70 -6.58 5.53
CA ILE A 404 -22.75 -6.90 6.51
C ILE A 404 -24.04 -6.11 6.28
N VAL A 405 -23.96 -4.89 5.73
CA VAL A 405 -25.11 -4.01 5.50
C VAL A 405 -25.98 -4.52 4.36
N THR A 406 -25.38 -5.06 3.30
CA THR A 406 -26.09 -5.46 2.07
C THR A 406 -26.26 -6.97 1.94
N ASN A 407 -25.27 -7.75 2.37
CA ASN A 407 -25.24 -9.20 2.18
C ASN A 407 -25.87 -9.93 3.37
N SER A 408 -26.66 -10.96 3.09
CA SER A 408 -27.32 -11.77 4.12
C SER A 408 -26.35 -12.74 4.80
N ILE A 409 -25.48 -12.21 5.67
CA ILE A 409 -24.43 -12.97 6.36
C ILE A 409 -24.72 -13.23 7.84
N ILE A 410 -25.66 -12.49 8.44
CA ILE A 410 -25.95 -12.56 9.89
C ILE A 410 -26.94 -13.71 10.14
N PRO A 411 -26.58 -14.74 10.91
CA PRO A 411 -27.49 -15.82 11.27
C PRO A 411 -28.43 -15.38 12.41
N LEU A 412 -29.71 -15.21 12.12
CA LEU A 412 -30.76 -14.95 13.10
C LEU A 412 -31.42 -16.25 13.55
N ILE A 413 -31.57 -16.42 14.87
CA ILE A 413 -32.18 -17.60 15.47
C ILE A 413 -33.63 -17.28 15.82
N TYR A 414 -34.56 -18.04 15.25
CA TYR A 414 -35.98 -18.02 15.55
C TYR A 414 -36.35 -19.26 16.35
N TYR A 415 -37.12 -19.09 17.43
CA TYR A 415 -37.68 -20.19 18.21
C TYR A 415 -39.14 -20.37 17.84
N ASP A 416 -39.41 -21.36 16.98
CA ASP A 416 -40.74 -21.93 16.81
C ASP A 416 -40.95 -23.03 17.89
N GLU A 417 -42.20 -23.34 18.23
CA GLU A 417 -42.59 -24.26 19.32
C GLU A 417 -41.99 -25.70 19.24
N ILE A 418 -41.31 -26.06 18.14
CA ILE A 418 -40.85 -27.42 17.86
C ILE A 418 -39.31 -27.50 17.71
N GLU A 419 -38.66 -26.60 16.96
CA GLU A 419 -37.18 -26.58 16.78
C GLU A 419 -36.66 -25.16 16.45
N PRO A 420 -35.43 -24.79 16.88
CA PRO A 420 -34.82 -23.52 16.50
C PRO A 420 -34.47 -23.48 15.02
N ARG A 421 -34.85 -22.39 14.33
CA ARG A 421 -34.56 -22.17 12.91
C ARG A 421 -33.56 -21.02 12.74
N VAL A 422 -32.56 -21.23 11.89
CA VAL A 422 -31.58 -20.19 11.55
C VAL A 422 -31.93 -19.59 10.18
N LYS A 423 -32.13 -18.27 10.12
CA LYS A 423 -32.33 -17.51 8.88
C LYS A 423 -31.23 -16.47 8.75
N TYR A 424 -30.62 -16.39 7.58
CA TYR A 424 -29.60 -15.38 7.32
C TYR A 424 -30.23 -14.05 6.89
N SER A 425 -29.67 -12.96 7.40
CA SER A 425 -30.15 -11.59 7.17
C SER A 425 -28.96 -10.63 7.00
N ASN A 426 -29.18 -9.48 6.37
CA ASN A 426 -28.22 -8.38 6.40
C ASN A 426 -28.45 -7.53 7.68
N LEU A 427 -27.56 -6.59 7.98
CA LEU A 427 -27.62 -5.74 9.18
C LEU A 427 -28.92 -4.94 9.24
N TYR A 428 -29.31 -4.35 8.12
CA TYR A 428 -30.53 -3.53 8.04
C TYR A 428 -31.76 -4.36 8.39
N ASP A 429 -32.02 -5.44 7.66
CA ASP A 429 -33.16 -6.32 7.87
C ASP A 429 -33.12 -6.95 9.27
N ALA A 430 -31.94 -7.28 9.80
CA ALA A 430 -31.80 -7.84 11.13
C ALA A 430 -32.21 -6.85 12.24
N VAL A 431 -31.85 -5.57 12.10
CA VAL A 431 -32.27 -4.51 13.02
C VAL A 431 -33.77 -4.25 12.89
N SER A 432 -34.31 -4.22 11.66
CA SER A 432 -35.75 -4.13 11.42
C SER A 432 -36.52 -5.28 12.07
N GLU A 433 -36.01 -6.51 12.02
CA GLU A 433 -36.62 -7.65 12.70
C GLU A 433 -36.63 -7.45 14.23
N ILE A 434 -35.57 -6.91 14.84
CA ILE A 434 -35.57 -6.55 16.27
C ILE A 434 -36.67 -5.52 16.57
N ILE A 435 -36.76 -4.45 15.77
CA ILE A 435 -37.77 -3.39 15.92
C ILE A 435 -39.19 -3.99 15.82
N LEU A 436 -39.46 -4.83 14.81
CA LEU A 436 -40.75 -5.49 14.64
C LEU A 436 -41.13 -6.38 15.82
N ASN A 437 -40.15 -7.06 16.42
CA ASN A 437 -40.37 -7.86 17.63
C ASN A 437 -40.69 -6.97 18.84
N VAL A 438 -40.06 -5.79 18.98
CA VAL A 438 -40.41 -4.81 20.04
C VAL A 438 -41.84 -4.30 19.86
N ILE A 439 -42.22 -3.89 18.65
CA ILE A 439 -43.59 -3.43 18.33
C ILE A 439 -44.61 -4.54 18.62
N SER A 440 -44.27 -5.79 18.30
CA SER A 440 -45.12 -6.95 18.60
C SER A 440 -45.34 -7.15 20.10
N ILE A 441 -44.31 -6.89 20.93
CA ILE A 441 -44.44 -6.90 22.40
C ILE A 441 -45.40 -5.80 22.85
N GLN A 442 -45.27 -4.57 22.32
CA GLN A 442 -46.16 -3.45 22.64
C GLN A 442 -47.62 -3.74 22.26
N CYS A 443 -47.88 -4.16 21.02
CA CYS A 443 -49.23 -4.45 20.57
C CYS A 443 -49.88 -5.56 21.42
N LYS A 444 -49.13 -6.59 21.78
CA LYS A 444 -49.66 -7.71 22.57
C LYS A 444 -49.81 -7.39 24.05
N SER A 445 -48.92 -6.58 24.65
CA SER A 445 -49.02 -6.14 26.04
C SER A 445 -50.26 -5.26 26.27
N MET A 446 -50.72 -4.54 25.25
CA MET A 446 -51.96 -3.74 25.29
C MET A 446 -53.25 -4.58 25.12
N ILE A 447 -53.20 -5.72 24.43
CA ILE A 447 -54.41 -6.46 24.00
C ILE A 447 -54.85 -7.56 24.98
N LYS A 448 -53.95 -8.14 25.80
CA LYS A 448 -54.31 -9.12 26.84
C LYS A 448 -53.50 -8.92 28.11
N ALA A 449 -54.15 -8.32 29.12
CA ALA A 449 -53.65 -8.36 30.48
C ALA A 449 -53.58 -9.83 30.97
N VAL A 450 -52.37 -10.30 31.25
CA VAL A 450 -52.06 -11.29 32.30
C VAL A 450 -52.49 -12.76 32.07
N SER A 451 -53.38 -13.12 31.13
CA SER A 451 -53.93 -14.50 31.08
C SER A 451 -53.19 -15.53 30.22
N GLU A 452 -52.31 -15.14 29.29
CA GLU A 452 -51.56 -16.09 28.44
C GLU A 452 -50.07 -15.70 28.40
N LYS A 453 -49.30 -16.17 29.40
CA LYS A 453 -47.86 -15.88 29.59
C LYS A 453 -46.96 -16.35 28.43
N GLU A 454 -47.46 -17.20 27.54
CA GLU A 454 -46.67 -17.90 26.52
C GLU A 454 -46.45 -17.06 25.23
N TYR A 455 -47.35 -16.12 24.91
CA TYR A 455 -47.39 -15.48 23.58
C TYR A 455 -46.39 -14.36 23.32
N TYR A 456 -45.95 -13.62 24.35
CA TYR A 456 -44.95 -12.54 24.18
C TYR A 456 -43.50 -13.07 24.34
N LEU A 457 -43.36 -14.27 24.89
CA LEU A 457 -42.09 -14.90 25.26
C LEU A 457 -41.19 -15.15 24.05
N ASN A 458 -41.77 -15.51 22.90
CA ASN A 458 -41.01 -15.76 21.68
C ASN A 458 -40.34 -14.48 21.13
N TYR A 459 -41.02 -13.32 21.19
CA TYR A 459 -40.46 -12.04 20.75
C TYR A 459 -39.34 -11.57 21.68
N VAL A 460 -39.58 -11.68 22.99
CA VAL A 460 -38.57 -11.34 24.02
C VAL A 460 -37.33 -12.22 23.88
N ARG A 461 -37.52 -13.53 23.67
CA ARG A 461 -36.43 -14.47 23.40
C ARG A 461 -35.68 -14.12 22.12
N PHE A 462 -36.38 -13.80 21.04
CA PHE A 462 -35.76 -13.41 19.78
C PHE A 462 -34.86 -12.18 19.95
N ILE A 463 -35.36 -11.12 20.60
CA ILE A 463 -34.59 -9.89 20.84
C ILE A 463 -33.37 -10.19 21.70
N PHE A 464 -33.55 -10.94 22.78
CA PHE A 464 -32.47 -11.32 23.66
C PHE A 464 -31.37 -12.09 22.92
N LEU A 465 -31.74 -13.16 22.22
CA LEU A 465 -30.83 -14.07 21.52
C LEU A 465 -30.00 -13.38 20.47
N ASN A 466 -30.66 -12.61 19.62
CA ASN A 466 -30.01 -12.01 18.47
C ASN A 466 -29.32 -10.72 18.89
N GLY A 467 -29.96 -9.89 19.74
CA GLY A 467 -29.47 -8.59 20.17
C GLY A 467 -28.16 -8.61 20.98
N ILE A 468 -27.86 -9.70 21.71
CA ILE A 468 -26.57 -9.88 22.40
C ILE A 468 -25.74 -11.06 21.87
N GLY A 469 -26.33 -11.87 21.00
CA GLY A 469 -25.69 -13.03 20.37
C GLY A 469 -25.19 -12.71 18.97
N ASN A 470 -25.76 -13.37 17.96
CA ASN A 470 -25.20 -13.38 16.61
C ASN A 470 -25.12 -11.99 15.95
N LEU A 471 -26.19 -11.18 16.04
CA LEU A 471 -26.21 -9.84 15.45
C LEU A 471 -25.18 -8.94 16.13
N PHE A 472 -25.10 -8.96 17.47
CA PHE A 472 -24.07 -8.22 18.22
C PHE A 472 -22.66 -8.65 17.84
N ASN A 473 -22.38 -9.96 17.82
CA ASN A 473 -21.04 -10.48 17.55
C ASN A 473 -20.59 -10.15 16.12
N HIS A 474 -21.48 -10.25 15.13
CA HIS A 474 -21.16 -9.87 13.75
C HIS A 474 -20.95 -8.36 13.63
N ALA A 475 -21.81 -7.53 14.22
CA ALA A 475 -21.64 -6.08 14.22
C ALA A 475 -20.33 -5.65 14.94
N ASN A 476 -19.96 -6.33 16.03
CA ASN A 476 -18.72 -6.06 16.76
C ASN A 476 -17.49 -6.51 15.94
N SER A 477 -17.55 -7.67 15.29
CA SER A 477 -16.51 -8.11 14.37
C SER A 477 -16.37 -7.19 13.16
N THR A 478 -17.48 -6.62 12.67
CA THR A 478 -17.45 -5.59 11.63
C THR A 478 -16.73 -4.35 12.12
N MET A 479 -16.96 -3.90 13.36
CA MET A 479 -16.22 -2.76 13.93
C MET A 479 -14.70 -2.98 13.87
N ASP A 480 -14.21 -4.13 14.33
CA ASP A 480 -12.78 -4.48 14.26
C ASP A 480 -12.28 -4.53 12.80
N GLY A 481 -13.11 -5.07 11.89
CA GLY A 481 -12.83 -5.11 10.47
C GLY A 481 -12.73 -3.72 9.82
N ILE A 482 -13.56 -2.75 10.22
CA ILE A 482 -13.47 -1.35 9.76
C ILE A 482 -12.21 -0.70 10.33
N VAL A 483 -11.85 -0.93 11.61
CA VAL A 483 -10.59 -0.41 12.19
C VAL A 483 -9.40 -0.82 11.33
N ASN A 484 -9.29 -2.11 11.01
CA ASN A 484 -8.18 -2.63 10.22
C ASN A 484 -8.18 -2.07 8.80
N CYS A 485 -9.36 -1.98 8.17
CA CYS A 485 -9.53 -1.39 6.84
C CYS A 485 -9.09 0.08 6.79
N GLU A 486 -9.49 0.89 7.78
CA GLU A 486 -9.10 2.30 7.89
C GLU A 486 -7.59 2.46 8.12
N MET A 487 -7.02 1.66 9.01
CA MET A 487 -5.56 1.65 9.23
C MET A 487 -4.79 1.33 7.95
N GLU A 488 -5.26 0.33 7.19
CA GLU A 488 -4.65 -0.04 5.92
C GLU A 488 -4.80 1.07 4.87
N ARG A 489 -5.97 1.71 4.82
CA ARG A 489 -6.22 2.86 3.93
C ARG A 489 -5.24 3.99 4.23
N VAL A 490 -5.08 4.37 5.49
CA VAL A 490 -4.14 5.44 5.90
C VAL A 490 -2.70 5.06 5.55
N LYS A 491 -2.27 3.82 5.81
CA LYS A 491 -0.93 3.33 5.40
C LYS A 491 -0.75 3.40 3.88
N ASN A 492 -1.77 3.04 3.10
CA ASN A 492 -1.73 3.11 1.64
C ASN A 492 -1.66 4.56 1.14
N THR A 493 -2.38 5.50 1.78
CA THR A 493 -2.20 6.92 1.50
C THR A 493 -0.77 7.37 1.86
N GLY A 494 -0.22 6.91 2.98
CA GLY A 494 1.17 7.19 3.36
C GLY A 494 2.17 6.77 2.30
N LYS A 495 2.02 5.55 1.78
CA LYS A 495 2.81 5.06 0.65
C LYS A 495 2.63 5.93 -0.60
N ASN A 496 1.40 6.28 -0.97
CA ASN A 496 1.13 7.12 -2.14
C ASN A 496 1.75 8.52 -2.01
N ILE A 497 1.66 9.13 -0.83
CA ILE A 497 2.28 10.43 -0.54
C ILE A 497 3.80 10.33 -0.60
N ASN A 498 4.40 9.29 -0.02
CA ASN A 498 5.83 9.06 -0.08
C ASN A 498 6.31 8.88 -1.54
N ILE A 499 5.57 8.12 -2.36
CA ILE A 499 5.84 8.00 -3.80
C ILE A 499 5.77 9.36 -4.49
N LEU A 500 4.73 10.17 -4.23
CA LEU A 500 4.58 11.50 -4.80
C LEU A 500 5.74 12.44 -4.40
N LEU A 501 6.20 12.37 -3.15
CA LEU A 501 7.35 13.14 -2.66
C LEU A 501 8.65 12.70 -3.35
N ILE A 502 8.88 11.39 -3.51
CA ILE A 502 10.04 10.84 -4.23
C ILE A 502 10.01 11.26 -5.70
N CYS A 503 8.86 11.15 -6.37
CA CYS A 503 8.66 11.63 -7.74
C CYS A 503 8.92 13.14 -7.84
N GLY A 504 8.46 13.93 -6.87
CA GLY A 504 8.75 15.36 -6.77
C GLY A 504 10.24 15.65 -6.65
N PHE A 505 10.96 14.89 -5.83
CA PHE A 505 12.41 15.02 -5.66
C PHE A 505 13.21 14.63 -6.92
N ILE A 506 12.84 13.54 -7.60
CA ILE A 506 13.45 13.13 -8.87
C ILE A 506 13.21 14.20 -9.94
N THR A 507 11.98 14.72 -10.02
CA THR A 507 11.61 15.79 -10.95
C THR A 507 12.45 17.04 -10.69
N LEU A 508 12.63 17.43 -9.42
CA LEU A 508 13.52 18.52 -9.03
C LEU A 508 14.97 18.27 -9.52
N GLY A 509 15.49 17.06 -9.35
CA GLY A 509 16.82 16.67 -9.84
C GLY A 509 16.98 16.84 -11.36
N ILE A 510 15.99 16.37 -12.14
CA ILE A 510 15.97 16.52 -13.61
C ILE A 510 15.94 18.00 -13.99
N LEU A 511 15.08 18.80 -13.36
CA LEU A 511 14.99 20.24 -13.64
C LEU A 511 16.29 20.98 -13.33
N VAL A 512 17.00 20.60 -12.25
CA VAL A 512 18.32 21.15 -11.93
C VAL A 512 19.36 20.77 -12.98
N LEU A 513 19.37 19.52 -13.46
CA LEU A 513 20.27 19.10 -14.54
C LEU A 513 20.03 19.88 -15.83
N VAL A 514 18.77 20.14 -16.19
CA VAL A 514 18.40 20.98 -17.35
C VAL A 514 18.92 22.41 -17.17
N ILE A 515 18.77 23.00 -15.98
CA ILE A 515 19.29 24.35 -15.69
C ILE A 515 20.83 24.35 -15.79
N ILE A 516 21.52 23.37 -15.22
CA ILE A 516 22.98 23.27 -15.26
C ILE A 516 23.46 23.15 -16.72
N GLY A 517 22.82 22.28 -17.52
CA GLY A 517 23.09 22.17 -18.96
C GLY A 517 22.92 23.50 -19.68
N TYR A 518 21.87 24.24 -19.38
CA TYR A 518 21.65 25.56 -19.95
C TYR A 518 22.71 26.59 -19.51
N ILE A 519 23.11 26.58 -18.22
CA ILE A 519 24.18 27.44 -17.70
C ILE A 519 25.50 27.19 -18.42
N ILE A 520 25.84 25.92 -18.69
CA ILE A 520 27.04 25.56 -19.45
C ILE A 520 26.97 26.15 -20.87
N LEU A 521 25.83 26.05 -21.55
CA LEU A 521 25.62 26.63 -22.89
C LEU A 521 25.71 28.17 -22.89
N VAL A 522 25.25 28.83 -21.83
CA VAL A 522 25.43 30.28 -21.65
C VAL A 522 26.90 30.62 -21.44
N SER A 523 27.61 29.87 -20.59
CA SER A 523 29.02 30.10 -20.30
C SER A 523 29.89 29.94 -21.53
N GLN A 524 29.66 28.90 -22.35
CA GLN A 524 30.42 28.69 -23.58
C GLN A 524 30.31 29.89 -24.53
N LYS A 525 29.10 30.44 -24.69
CA LYS A 525 28.91 31.64 -25.52
C LYS A 525 29.52 32.90 -24.91
N HIS A 526 29.52 33.00 -23.58
CA HIS A 526 30.20 34.09 -22.90
C HIS A 526 31.72 34.02 -23.10
N ASP A 527 32.32 32.83 -22.99
CA ASP A 527 33.74 32.60 -23.26
C ASP A 527 34.09 32.85 -24.73
N GLU A 528 33.24 32.43 -25.68
CA GLU A 528 33.41 32.75 -27.11
C GLU A 528 33.45 34.27 -27.34
N PHE A 529 32.50 35.00 -26.76
CA PHE A 529 32.45 36.46 -26.83
C PHE A 529 33.69 37.12 -26.18
N TRP A 530 34.15 36.59 -25.05
CA TRP A 530 35.31 37.11 -24.34
C TRP A 530 36.60 36.90 -25.13
N ASN A 531 36.79 35.70 -25.69
CA ASN A 531 37.93 35.40 -26.54
C ASN A 531 37.90 36.23 -27.84
N PHE A 532 36.72 36.51 -28.39
CA PHE A 532 36.57 37.42 -29.54
C PHE A 532 37.06 38.84 -29.21
N ILE A 533 36.62 39.41 -28.07
CA ILE A 533 37.10 40.74 -27.63
C ILE A 533 38.61 40.74 -27.39
N LEU A 534 39.13 39.73 -26.68
CA LEU A 534 40.56 39.61 -26.38
C LEU A 534 41.42 39.54 -27.64
N ASN A 535 41.02 38.72 -28.61
CA ASN A 535 41.73 38.61 -29.88
C ASN A 535 41.73 39.94 -30.64
N ASN A 536 40.58 40.62 -30.70
CA ASN A 536 40.50 41.92 -31.36
C ASN A 536 41.31 43.00 -30.63
N ALA A 537 41.33 42.99 -29.29
CA ALA A 537 42.13 43.91 -28.50
C ALA A 537 43.65 43.69 -28.71
N GLN A 538 44.09 42.43 -28.77
CA GLN A 538 45.49 42.08 -29.05
C GLN A 538 45.90 42.51 -30.45
N TRP A 539 45.04 42.27 -31.44
CA TRP A 539 45.28 42.72 -32.81
C TRP A 539 45.34 44.25 -32.91
N ALA A 540 44.38 44.95 -32.29
CA ALA A 540 44.33 46.40 -32.26
C ALA A 540 45.60 46.99 -31.63
N LEU A 541 46.06 46.40 -30.52
CA LEU A 541 47.30 46.80 -29.84
C LEU A 541 48.53 46.56 -30.72
N ALA A 542 48.61 45.43 -31.42
CA ALA A 542 49.69 45.13 -32.36
C ALA A 542 49.74 46.16 -33.50
N LYS A 543 48.58 46.51 -34.07
CA LYS A 543 48.46 47.53 -35.13
C LYS A 543 48.79 48.94 -34.64
N LEU A 544 48.37 49.31 -33.44
CA LEU A 544 48.72 50.60 -32.82
C LEU A 544 50.22 50.69 -32.56
N LYS A 545 50.84 49.59 -32.11
CA LYS A 545 52.29 49.50 -31.88
C LYS A 545 53.06 49.57 -33.20
N SER A 546 52.60 48.91 -34.27
CA SER A 546 53.22 49.03 -35.60
C SER A 546 53.08 50.45 -36.14
N SER A 547 51.89 51.05 -36.08
CA SER A 547 51.66 52.42 -36.56
C SER A 547 52.45 53.47 -35.76
N ALA A 548 52.63 53.25 -34.45
CA ALA A 548 53.50 54.07 -33.63
C ALA A 548 54.97 53.90 -34.01
N ALA A 549 55.43 52.67 -34.26
CA ALA A 549 56.78 52.40 -34.74
C ALA A 549 57.03 53.04 -36.12
N ASP A 550 56.09 52.91 -37.06
CA ASP A 550 56.16 53.52 -38.39
C ASP A 550 56.25 55.05 -38.30
N ARG A 551 55.46 55.68 -37.42
CA ARG A 551 55.55 57.13 -37.16
C ARG A 551 56.87 57.53 -36.52
N LEU A 552 57.42 56.71 -35.61
CA LEU A 552 58.70 56.97 -34.97
C LEU A 552 59.84 56.93 -35.99
N ILE A 553 59.83 55.94 -36.88
CA ILE A 553 60.79 55.80 -37.99
C ILE A 553 60.69 57.01 -38.92
N LEU A 554 59.47 57.40 -39.30
CA LEU A 554 59.23 58.46 -40.28
C LEU A 554 59.59 59.87 -39.75
N ILE A 555 59.46 60.12 -38.45
CA ILE A 555 59.72 61.43 -37.84
C ILE A 555 61.17 61.56 -37.33
N HIS A 556 61.74 60.50 -36.75
CA HIS A 556 63.03 60.57 -36.07
C HIS A 556 64.19 59.94 -36.86
N GLY A 557 63.93 59.26 -37.99
CA GLY A 557 64.97 58.70 -38.86
C GLY A 557 65.87 57.67 -38.18
N ILE A 558 65.43 57.11 -37.04
CA ILE A 558 66.16 56.09 -36.30
C ILE A 558 65.91 54.76 -36.99
N ASP A 559 66.94 54.25 -37.66
CA ASP A 559 66.91 52.91 -38.27
C ASP A 559 66.93 51.88 -37.13
N TYR A 560 65.76 51.32 -36.83
CA TYR A 560 65.58 50.40 -35.71
C TYR A 560 66.15 49.04 -36.12
N ASN A 561 67.46 48.84 -35.88
CA ASN A 561 68.14 47.59 -36.16
C ASN A 561 67.37 46.37 -35.61
N SER A 562 67.36 45.35 -36.47
CA SER A 562 66.36 44.29 -36.66
C SER A 562 66.26 43.18 -35.60
N GLU A 563 66.87 43.29 -34.41
CA GLU A 563 66.86 42.16 -33.45
C GLU A 563 65.66 42.13 -32.49
N LEU A 564 64.88 43.20 -32.37
CA LEU A 564 63.70 43.21 -31.48
C LEU A 564 62.38 42.85 -32.19
N SER A 565 62.38 42.71 -33.51
CA SER A 565 61.13 42.58 -34.30
C SER A 565 60.62 41.14 -34.45
N ILE A 566 61.47 40.13 -34.27
CA ILE A 566 61.14 38.73 -34.60
C ILE A 566 60.55 37.97 -33.40
N ASP A 567 60.86 38.35 -32.15
CA ASP A 567 60.27 37.69 -30.97
C ASP A 567 58.90 38.27 -30.53
N ILE A 568 58.44 39.36 -31.16
CA ILE A 568 57.22 40.06 -30.74
C ILE A 568 55.94 39.49 -31.39
N LEU A 569 56.04 38.80 -32.54
CA LEU A 569 54.89 38.14 -33.17
C LEU A 569 54.79 36.63 -32.84
N GLY A 570 55.87 36.00 -32.35
CA GLY A 570 56.02 34.55 -32.39
C GLY A 570 55.48 33.74 -31.19
N SER A 571 55.44 34.27 -29.96
CA SER A 571 55.27 33.37 -28.81
C SER A 571 54.63 34.01 -27.57
N ARG A 572 53.37 34.46 -27.69
CA ARG A 572 52.45 34.33 -26.56
C ARG A 572 51.35 33.38 -26.96
N THR A 573 51.50 32.13 -26.51
CA THR A 573 50.48 31.09 -26.56
C THR A 573 49.10 31.73 -26.38
N LYS A 574 48.21 31.50 -27.35
CA LYS A 574 46.79 31.88 -27.30
C LYS A 574 46.17 31.25 -26.06
N ARG A 575 46.37 31.87 -24.89
CA ARG A 575 45.84 31.39 -23.62
C ARG A 575 44.35 31.73 -23.68
N LYS A 576 43.55 30.79 -24.20
CA LYS A 576 42.09 30.90 -24.19
C LYS A 576 41.69 31.20 -22.75
N VAL A 577 41.04 32.35 -22.55
CA VAL A 577 40.55 32.69 -21.24
C VAL A 577 39.28 31.85 -21.04
N ARG A 578 39.38 30.83 -20.17
CA ARG A 578 38.20 30.18 -19.60
C ARG A 578 37.81 30.99 -18.39
N THR A 579 36.71 31.72 -18.48
CA THR A 579 36.21 32.43 -17.31
C THR A 579 35.52 31.41 -16.38
N SER A 580 35.96 31.32 -15.12
CA SER A 580 35.34 30.49 -14.05
C SER A 580 33.97 31.05 -13.61
N ILE A 581 33.32 31.81 -14.47
CA ILE A 581 32.08 32.50 -14.17
C ILE A 581 30.93 31.50 -13.98
N TYR A 582 30.93 30.37 -14.70
CA TYR A 582 29.90 29.33 -14.60
C TYR A 582 29.78 28.68 -13.21
N LEU A 583 30.89 28.52 -12.48
CA LEU A 583 30.90 27.98 -11.12
C LEU A 583 30.04 28.83 -10.18
N HIS A 584 30.05 30.15 -10.37
CA HIS A 584 29.21 31.06 -9.58
C HIS A 584 27.72 30.92 -9.91
N TYR A 585 27.37 30.60 -11.15
CA TYR A 585 25.98 30.31 -11.53
C TYR A 585 25.52 28.97 -10.95
N ILE A 586 26.35 27.93 -11.05
CA ILE A 586 26.05 26.60 -10.49
C ILE A 586 25.85 26.70 -8.98
N TRP A 587 26.78 27.34 -8.26
CA TRP A 587 26.67 27.52 -6.80
C TRP A 587 25.35 28.19 -6.40
N ARG A 588 24.90 29.20 -7.15
CA ARG A 588 23.63 29.86 -6.88
C ARG A 588 22.45 28.90 -7.07
N VAL A 589 22.40 28.15 -8.17
CA VAL A 589 21.34 27.15 -8.40
C VAL A 589 21.34 26.06 -7.32
N MET A 590 22.52 25.69 -6.81
CA MET A 590 22.63 24.74 -5.70
C MET A 590 21.95 25.25 -4.41
N ILE A 591 21.87 26.57 -4.19
CA ILE A 591 21.11 27.14 -3.05
C ILE A 591 19.62 26.85 -3.22
N PHE A 592 19.06 27.03 -4.43
CA PHE A 592 17.67 26.66 -4.71
C PHE A 592 17.43 25.16 -4.50
N PHE A 593 18.34 24.32 -5.02
CA PHE A 593 18.24 22.88 -4.84
C PHE A 593 18.30 22.49 -3.37
N ALA A 594 19.22 23.06 -2.59
CA ALA A 594 19.36 22.78 -1.17
C ALA A 594 18.10 23.13 -0.38
N ILE A 595 17.49 24.30 -0.64
CA ILE A 595 16.25 24.73 0.04
C ILE A 595 15.05 23.85 -0.36
N ALA A 596 14.94 23.49 -1.65
CA ALA A 596 13.87 22.62 -2.11
C ALA A 596 14.04 21.19 -1.57
N ALA A 597 15.25 20.64 -1.61
CA ALA A 597 15.58 19.33 -1.04
C ALA A 597 15.35 19.29 0.47
N SER A 598 15.75 20.32 1.22
CA SER A 598 15.51 20.37 2.67
C SER A 598 14.01 20.42 3.00
N TYR A 599 13.20 21.08 2.17
CA TYR A 599 11.76 21.11 2.35
C TYR A 599 11.12 19.74 2.09
N TYR A 600 11.48 19.06 0.99
CA TYR A 600 11.00 17.69 0.73
C TYR A 600 11.40 16.72 1.85
N LEU A 601 12.64 16.82 2.35
CA LEU A 601 13.10 16.03 3.50
C LEU A 601 12.34 16.36 4.78
N LEU A 602 12.05 17.64 5.05
CA LEU A 602 11.28 18.04 6.22
C LEU A 602 9.86 17.46 6.21
N ILE A 603 9.20 17.46 5.05
CA ILE A 603 7.87 16.84 4.91
C ILE A 603 7.97 15.34 5.09
N TYR A 604 8.88 14.70 4.37
CA TYR A 604 9.02 13.24 4.34
C TYR A 604 9.44 12.66 5.70
N CYS A 605 10.41 13.26 6.38
CA CYS A 605 10.96 12.70 7.63
C CYS A 605 10.20 13.14 8.89
N TYR A 606 9.53 14.29 8.88
CA TYR A 606 9.01 14.89 10.12
C TYR A 606 7.52 15.23 10.04
N LEU A 607 7.11 16.09 9.10
CA LEU A 607 5.75 16.62 9.15
C LEU A 607 4.68 15.58 8.79
N TYR A 608 4.90 14.80 7.73
CA TYR A 608 3.92 13.82 7.28
C TYR A 608 3.83 12.58 8.19
N PRO A 609 4.94 11.93 8.59
CA PRO A 609 4.88 10.78 9.49
C PRO A 609 4.17 11.08 10.81
N ASN A 610 4.39 12.26 11.41
CA ASN A 610 3.69 12.66 12.62
C ASN A 610 2.17 12.76 12.41
N CYS A 611 1.72 13.20 11.24
CA CYS A 611 0.29 13.23 10.91
C CYS A 611 -0.26 11.82 10.64
N GLU A 612 0.52 10.98 9.96
CA GLU A 612 0.17 9.59 9.63
C GLU A 612 -0.04 8.76 10.90
N THR A 613 0.88 8.82 11.88
CA THR A 613 0.76 8.09 13.14
C THR A 613 -0.54 8.43 13.89
N LEU A 614 -0.91 9.72 13.95
CA LEU A 614 -2.16 10.16 14.58
C LEU A 614 -3.39 9.62 13.85
N MET A 615 -3.37 9.63 12.50
CA MET A 615 -4.46 9.11 11.69
C MET A 615 -4.63 7.58 11.83
N ILE A 616 -3.53 6.82 11.90
CA ILE A 616 -3.56 5.36 12.08
C ILE A 616 -4.17 4.98 13.43
N ASN A 617 -3.88 5.73 14.48
CA ASN A 617 -4.27 5.37 15.84
C ASN A 617 -5.66 5.90 16.25
N ARG A 618 -6.20 6.89 15.53
CA ARG A 618 -7.54 7.44 15.81
C ARG A 618 -8.68 6.40 15.70
N PRO A 619 -8.79 5.55 14.66
CA PRO A 619 -9.82 4.50 14.62
C PRO A 619 -9.74 3.54 15.81
N LYS A 620 -8.53 3.18 16.25
CA LYS A 620 -8.33 2.33 17.43
C LYS A 620 -8.84 3.00 18.70
N LEU A 621 -8.52 4.29 18.89
CA LEU A 621 -8.99 5.07 20.04
C LEU A 621 -10.52 5.04 20.14
N LEU A 622 -11.20 5.39 19.05
CA LEU A 622 -12.66 5.45 19.01
C LEU A 622 -13.32 4.07 19.20
N SER A 623 -12.76 3.04 18.55
CA SER A 623 -13.22 1.66 18.72
C SER A 623 -13.09 1.19 20.17
N ASN A 624 -12.02 1.55 20.87
CA ASN A 624 -11.79 1.13 22.26
C ASN A 624 -12.88 1.64 23.21
N PHE A 625 -13.35 2.88 23.05
CA PHE A 625 -14.48 3.38 23.85
C PHE A 625 -15.79 2.64 23.52
N ASN A 626 -16.10 2.44 22.24
CA ASN A 626 -17.32 1.73 21.82
C ASN A 626 -17.35 0.28 22.30
N ILE A 627 -16.23 -0.44 22.13
CA ILE A 627 -16.08 -1.84 22.56
C ILE A 627 -16.15 -1.94 24.09
N ARG A 628 -15.51 -1.03 24.85
CA ARG A 628 -15.63 -0.98 26.32
C ARG A 628 -17.08 -0.76 26.74
N ARG A 629 -17.76 0.22 26.15
CA ARG A 629 -19.16 0.56 26.47
C ARG A 629 -20.12 -0.62 26.23
N SER A 630 -19.98 -1.28 25.08
CA SER A 630 -20.85 -2.38 24.68
C SER A 630 -20.57 -3.66 25.49
N ASN A 631 -19.30 -3.98 25.75
CA ASN A 631 -18.93 -5.14 26.57
C ASN A 631 -19.21 -4.95 28.06
N LEU A 632 -19.17 -3.73 28.58
CA LEU A 632 -19.61 -3.45 29.96
C LEU A 632 -21.09 -3.80 30.14
N ARG A 633 -21.92 -3.58 29.11
CA ARG A 633 -23.33 -4.02 29.12
C ARG A 633 -23.44 -5.54 29.15
N ARG A 634 -22.69 -6.22 28.27
CA ARG A 634 -22.64 -7.69 28.22
C ARG A 634 -22.24 -8.27 29.57
N LEU A 635 -21.17 -7.74 30.16
CA LEU A 635 -20.67 -8.13 31.48
C LEU A 635 -21.80 -8.03 32.52
N SER A 636 -22.41 -6.85 32.64
CA SER A 636 -23.53 -6.60 33.57
C SER A 636 -24.70 -7.57 33.37
N MET A 637 -25.08 -7.82 32.11
CA MET A 637 -26.18 -8.71 31.74
C MET A 637 -25.88 -10.17 32.12
N PHE A 638 -24.73 -10.70 31.72
CA PHE A 638 -24.37 -12.09 31.99
C PHE A 638 -24.07 -12.35 33.48
N SER A 639 -23.54 -11.36 34.22
CA SER A 639 -23.42 -11.45 35.68
C SER A 639 -24.79 -11.61 36.35
N ARG A 640 -25.82 -10.89 35.89
CA ARG A 640 -27.20 -11.11 36.35
C ARG A 640 -27.75 -12.48 35.96
N GLU A 641 -27.37 -13.03 34.81
CA GLU A 641 -27.75 -14.40 34.42
C GLU A 641 -27.12 -15.46 35.32
N ILE A 642 -25.86 -15.27 35.73
CA ILE A 642 -25.20 -16.14 36.73
C ILE A 642 -25.98 -16.12 38.05
N LEU A 643 -26.35 -14.93 38.53
CA LEU A 643 -27.15 -14.80 39.76
C LEU A 643 -28.52 -15.50 39.64
N ALA A 644 -29.21 -15.33 38.50
CA ALA A 644 -30.51 -15.98 38.29
C ALA A 644 -30.42 -17.50 38.20
N HIS A 645 -29.30 -18.05 37.73
CA HIS A 645 -29.09 -19.50 37.69
C HIS A 645 -29.24 -20.15 39.08
N TYR A 646 -28.87 -19.45 40.14
CA TYR A 646 -28.95 -19.95 41.51
C TYR A 646 -30.34 -19.85 42.16
N ILE A 647 -31.27 -19.08 41.57
CA ILE A 647 -32.62 -18.83 42.10
C ILE A 647 -33.67 -19.72 41.38
N GLU A 648 -33.26 -20.86 40.80
CA GLU A 648 -34.09 -21.79 39.99
C GLU A 648 -34.74 -21.21 38.72
N PHE A 649 -34.56 -19.91 38.44
CA PHE A 649 -34.98 -19.25 37.20
C PHE A 649 -33.92 -19.43 36.11
N ARG A 650 -33.71 -20.69 35.71
CA ARG A 650 -32.83 -21.01 34.58
C ARG A 650 -33.39 -20.42 33.30
N MET A 651 -32.51 -19.92 32.45
CA MET A 651 -32.79 -19.99 31.02
C MET A 651 -33.21 -21.41 30.66
N PRO A 652 -34.31 -21.61 29.91
CA PRO A 652 -34.68 -22.92 29.39
C PRO A 652 -33.44 -23.66 28.86
N HIS A 653 -33.31 -24.97 29.15
CA HIS A 653 -32.14 -25.79 28.75
C HIS A 653 -31.84 -25.84 27.23
N TYR A 654 -32.63 -25.14 26.42
CA TYR A 654 -32.53 -25.05 24.97
C TYR A 654 -31.49 -24.02 24.47
N PHE A 655 -30.93 -23.20 25.35
CA PHE A 655 -29.97 -22.18 24.93
C PHE A 655 -28.54 -22.75 24.89
N GLU A 656 -28.02 -22.99 23.69
CA GLU A 656 -26.60 -23.22 23.40
C GLU A 656 -25.76 -21.93 23.56
N PHE A 657 -26.06 -21.07 24.52
CA PHE A 657 -25.07 -20.08 24.90
C PHE A 657 -23.92 -20.81 25.58
N ALA A 658 -22.68 -20.44 25.24
CA ALA A 658 -21.56 -20.76 26.10
C ALA A 658 -21.92 -20.35 27.53
N ASN A 659 -21.60 -21.19 28.51
CA ASN A 659 -21.88 -20.99 29.93
C ASN A 659 -21.80 -19.49 30.30
N ALA A 660 -22.80 -18.90 30.97
CA ALA A 660 -22.81 -17.45 31.26
C ALA A 660 -21.49 -16.94 31.88
N TRP A 661 -20.80 -17.80 32.64
CA TRP A 661 -19.44 -17.58 33.12
C TRP A 661 -18.38 -17.35 32.03
N THR A 662 -18.44 -18.10 30.94
CA THR A 662 -17.56 -17.90 29.78
C THR A 662 -17.83 -16.55 29.13
N MET A 663 -19.10 -16.16 28.97
CA MET A 663 -19.45 -14.85 28.40
C MET A 663 -18.99 -13.67 29.27
N VAL A 664 -19.08 -13.80 30.61
CA VAL A 664 -18.52 -12.82 31.56
C VAL A 664 -17.01 -12.72 31.37
N ARG A 665 -16.30 -13.84 31.38
CA ARG A 665 -14.83 -13.89 31.21
C ARG A 665 -14.39 -13.33 29.87
N ASP A 666 -15.12 -13.61 28.79
CA ASP A 666 -14.80 -13.09 27.46
C ASP A 666 -14.98 -11.58 27.40
N ALA A 667 -16.09 -11.05 27.93
CA ALA A 667 -16.33 -9.61 28.00
C ALA A 667 -15.27 -8.91 28.86
N GLU A 668 -14.92 -9.50 30.00
CA GLU A 668 -13.87 -9.02 30.89
C GLU A 668 -12.49 -8.98 30.22
N ASN A 669 -12.10 -10.08 29.55
CA ASN A 669 -10.83 -10.15 28.82
C ASN A 669 -10.75 -9.09 27.72
N ILE A 670 -11.85 -8.86 26.99
CA ILE A 670 -11.94 -7.82 25.98
C ILE A 670 -11.78 -6.43 26.62
N ILE A 671 -12.50 -6.16 27.72
CA ILE A 671 -12.38 -4.87 28.43
C ILE A 671 -10.95 -4.67 28.93
N LYS A 672 -10.33 -5.67 29.58
CA LYS A 672 -8.95 -5.60 30.07
C LYS A 672 -7.94 -5.40 28.94
N LEU A 673 -8.14 -6.04 27.79
CA LEU A 673 -7.30 -5.84 26.60
C LEU A 673 -7.41 -4.39 26.09
N LYS A 674 -8.64 -3.89 25.87
CA LYS A 674 -8.87 -2.51 25.41
C LYS A 674 -8.37 -1.47 26.40
N HIS A 675 -8.42 -1.82 27.68
CA HIS A 675 -7.87 -1.01 28.75
C HIS A 675 -6.35 -0.88 28.66
N LYS A 676 -5.66 -1.99 28.40
CA LYS A 676 -4.20 -2.00 28.17
C LYS A 676 -3.82 -1.17 26.95
N GLU A 677 -4.58 -1.29 25.86
CA GLU A 677 -4.36 -0.50 24.63
C GLU A 677 -4.48 1.00 24.90
N LEU A 678 -5.50 1.48 25.65
CA LEU A 678 -5.67 2.91 25.96
C LEU A 678 -4.49 3.54 26.73
N ARG A 679 -3.67 2.73 27.40
CA ARG A 679 -2.46 3.19 28.10
C ARG A 679 -1.23 3.27 27.20
N GLU A 680 -1.30 2.77 25.96
CA GLU A 680 -0.22 2.89 24.99
C GLU A 680 0.04 4.36 24.66
N SER A 681 1.32 4.74 24.59
CA SER A 681 1.73 6.14 24.40
C SER A 681 1.14 6.77 23.14
N GLU A 682 0.97 5.95 22.10
CA GLU A 682 0.43 6.37 20.82
C GLU A 682 -1.04 6.76 20.87
N LEU A 683 -1.84 6.10 21.71
CA LEU A 683 -3.26 6.43 21.91
C LEU A 683 -3.43 7.58 22.89
N ARG A 684 -2.56 7.67 23.91
CA ARG A 684 -2.54 8.81 24.84
C ARG A 684 -2.18 10.13 24.16
N GLU A 685 -1.32 10.12 23.14
CA GLU A 685 -1.01 11.34 22.37
C GLU A 685 -2.25 11.96 21.69
N LEU A 686 -3.28 11.16 21.40
CA LEU A 686 -4.53 11.64 20.82
C LEU A 686 -5.52 12.20 21.84
N MET A 687 -5.25 12.06 23.14
CA MET A 687 -6.13 12.48 24.23
C MET A 687 -5.75 13.89 24.70
N SER A 688 -6.75 14.73 24.98
CA SER A 688 -6.52 15.96 25.72
C SER A 688 -6.27 15.66 27.21
N SER A 689 -5.70 16.63 27.93
CA SER A 689 -5.57 16.53 29.39
C SER A 689 -6.93 16.35 30.09
N GLU A 690 -7.99 16.96 29.56
CA GLU A 690 -9.36 16.81 30.09
C GLU A 690 -9.85 15.36 29.96
N LEU A 691 -9.62 14.74 28.80
CA LEU A 691 -9.98 13.35 28.56
C LEU A 691 -9.15 12.39 29.42
N GLU A 692 -7.85 12.62 29.53
CA GLU A 692 -7.00 11.79 30.41
C GLU A 692 -7.43 11.88 31.89
N GLU A 693 -7.75 13.09 32.37
CA GLU A 693 -8.21 13.30 33.75
C GLU A 693 -9.51 12.54 34.01
N LYS A 694 -10.47 12.55 33.09
CA LYS A 694 -11.74 11.80 33.24
C LYS A 694 -11.56 10.29 33.27
N ILE A 695 -10.61 9.76 32.49
CA ILE A 695 -10.36 8.32 32.42
C ILE A 695 -9.61 7.84 33.66
N TYR A 696 -8.54 8.56 34.05
CA TYR A 696 -7.53 8.09 35.00
C TYR A 696 -7.57 8.78 36.37
N GLU A 697 -8.16 9.97 36.48
CA GLU A 697 -8.11 10.81 37.68
C GLU A 697 -9.52 11.13 38.22
N SER A 698 -9.56 11.75 39.40
CA SER A 698 -10.80 11.96 40.14
C SER A 698 -11.61 13.13 39.60
N VAL A 699 -12.86 12.88 39.19
CA VAL A 699 -13.80 13.95 38.80
C VAL A 699 -14.57 14.42 40.03
N GLU A 700 -14.29 15.63 40.53
CA GLU A 700 -14.89 16.17 41.78
C GLU A 700 -16.43 16.29 41.78
N SER A 701 -17.08 16.18 40.62
CA SER A 701 -18.53 16.30 40.44
C SER A 701 -19.25 15.01 40.04
N SER A 702 -18.56 13.86 40.06
CA SER A 702 -19.10 12.58 39.60
C SER A 702 -19.75 11.76 40.72
N SER A 703 -20.57 10.78 40.34
CA SER A 703 -21.10 9.75 41.23
C SER A 703 -19.97 9.05 42.01
N GLU A 704 -20.25 8.50 43.21
CA GLU A 704 -19.24 7.87 44.06
C GLU A 704 -18.37 6.81 43.32
N ILE A 705 -18.95 6.06 42.38
CA ILE A 705 -18.22 5.06 41.59
C ILE A 705 -17.19 5.65 40.59
N LEU A 706 -17.41 6.88 40.12
CA LEU A 706 -16.55 7.60 39.19
C LEU A 706 -15.52 8.49 39.91
N LYS A 707 -15.44 8.41 41.24
CA LYS A 707 -14.55 9.24 42.05
C LYS A 707 -13.07 9.08 41.70
N TYR A 708 -12.67 7.96 41.11
CA TYR A 708 -11.29 7.67 40.71
C TYR A 708 -11.15 7.48 39.19
N GLY A 709 -12.04 8.10 38.41
CA GLY A 709 -12.07 8.00 36.95
C GLY A 709 -12.85 6.80 36.44
N SER A 710 -13.18 6.81 35.14
CA SER A 710 -13.95 5.73 34.51
C SER A 710 -13.20 4.41 34.48
N GLU A 711 -11.86 4.43 34.42
CA GLU A 711 -11.05 3.22 34.51
C GLU A 711 -11.27 2.48 35.83
N ALA A 712 -11.10 3.19 36.96
CA ALA A 712 -11.23 2.58 38.28
C ALA A 712 -12.65 2.06 38.50
N ALA A 713 -13.64 2.81 38.02
CA ALA A 713 -15.05 2.43 38.04
C ALA A 713 -15.30 1.11 37.30
N ILE A 714 -14.76 0.96 36.07
CA ILE A 714 -14.91 -0.28 35.30
C ILE A 714 -14.24 -1.47 36.00
N ASN A 715 -13.03 -1.28 36.56
CA ASN A 715 -12.36 -2.34 37.30
C ASN A 715 -13.17 -2.76 38.54
N SER A 716 -13.76 -1.79 39.25
CA SER A 716 -14.68 -2.09 40.36
C SER A 716 -15.89 -2.91 39.91
N ILE A 717 -16.49 -2.57 38.76
CA ILE A 717 -17.61 -3.36 38.20
C ILE A 717 -17.18 -4.77 37.80
N ILE A 718 -15.98 -4.93 37.23
CA ILE A 718 -15.43 -6.26 36.91
C ILE A 718 -15.30 -7.09 38.19
N ASP A 719 -14.69 -6.53 39.22
CA ASP A 719 -14.51 -7.21 40.51
C ASP A 719 -15.86 -7.55 41.15
N ASP A 720 -16.83 -6.63 41.12
CA ASP A 720 -18.19 -6.87 41.61
C ASP A 720 -18.89 -7.97 40.82
N CYS A 721 -18.74 -8.00 39.50
CA CYS A 721 -19.30 -9.04 38.64
C CYS A 721 -18.69 -10.43 38.92
N GLU A 722 -17.37 -10.50 39.11
CA GLU A 722 -16.69 -11.75 39.48
C GLU A 722 -17.17 -12.22 40.87
N ASN A 723 -17.16 -11.32 41.85
CA ASN A 723 -17.57 -11.62 43.23
C ASN A 723 -19.04 -12.07 43.29
N GLN A 724 -19.92 -11.43 42.54
CA GLN A 724 -21.34 -11.79 42.46
C GLN A 724 -21.55 -13.22 41.98
N GLY A 725 -20.72 -13.72 41.07
CA GLY A 725 -20.81 -15.10 40.62
C GLY A 725 -20.42 -16.13 41.69
N TYR A 726 -19.54 -15.78 42.64
CA TYR A 726 -19.10 -16.68 43.71
C TYR A 726 -20.09 -16.78 44.88
N TYR A 727 -20.83 -15.71 45.19
CA TYR A 727 -21.78 -15.70 46.29
C TYR A 727 -23.15 -16.24 45.85
N LYS A 728 -23.53 -17.44 46.34
CA LYS A 728 -24.81 -18.10 46.03
C LYS A 728 -26.07 -17.32 46.48
N PHE A 729 -25.92 -16.29 47.32
CA PHE A 729 -27.02 -15.46 47.82
C PHE A 729 -26.57 -14.00 47.88
N LEU A 730 -26.83 -13.23 46.81
CA LEU A 730 -26.83 -11.77 46.90
C LEU A 730 -28.26 -11.24 47.05
N PRO A 731 -28.47 -10.21 47.88
CA PRO A 731 -29.75 -9.50 47.93
C PRO A 731 -30.06 -8.85 46.59
N THR A 732 -31.29 -8.96 46.10
CA THR A 732 -31.75 -8.36 44.81
C THR A 732 -31.41 -6.88 44.68
N ALA A 733 -31.37 -6.14 45.79
CA ALA A 733 -30.98 -4.73 45.85
C ALA A 733 -29.55 -4.46 45.31
N SER A 734 -28.60 -5.36 45.57
CA SER A 734 -27.21 -5.23 45.10
C SER A 734 -27.08 -5.40 43.57
N ALA A 735 -27.91 -6.26 42.96
CA ALA A 735 -27.95 -6.43 41.51
C ALA A 735 -28.55 -5.21 40.79
N PHE A 736 -29.50 -4.51 41.42
CA PHE A 736 -30.05 -3.25 40.91
C PHE A 736 -29.08 -2.08 41.10
N ALA A 737 -28.32 -2.04 42.19
CA ALA A 737 -27.25 -1.05 42.38
C ALA A 737 -26.19 -1.16 41.27
N LEU A 738 -25.73 -2.39 40.98
CA LEU A 738 -24.80 -2.66 39.88
C LEU A 738 -25.33 -2.14 38.52
N LEU A 739 -26.64 -2.27 38.25
CA LEU A 739 -27.23 -1.77 37.01
C LEU A 739 -27.16 -0.24 36.93
N ALA A 740 -27.49 0.44 38.03
CA ALA A 740 -27.43 1.90 38.10
C ALA A 740 -25.99 2.39 37.88
N ASP A 741 -25.03 1.74 38.51
CA ASP A 741 -23.61 2.05 38.39
C ASP A 741 -23.09 1.82 36.95
N VAL A 742 -23.47 0.71 36.32
CA VAL A 742 -23.13 0.44 34.91
C VAL A 742 -23.71 1.50 33.98
N VAL A 743 -24.96 1.93 34.18
CA VAL A 743 -25.57 2.99 33.37
C VAL A 743 -24.82 4.32 33.53
N ILE A 744 -24.43 4.67 34.75
CA ILE A 744 -23.64 5.88 35.01
C ILE A 744 -22.30 5.83 34.28
N ILE A 745 -21.56 4.72 34.40
CA ILE A 745 -20.28 4.54 33.70
C ILE A 745 -20.47 4.57 32.18
N GLN A 746 -21.53 3.95 31.65
CA GLN A 746 -21.79 3.96 30.20
C GLN A 746 -22.06 5.36 29.65
N ASN A 747 -22.78 6.19 30.41
CA ASN A 747 -23.00 7.58 30.04
C ASN A 747 -21.69 8.39 30.05
N GLU A 748 -20.82 8.15 31.05
CA GLU A 748 -19.50 8.78 31.10
C GLU A 748 -18.62 8.33 29.93
N ILE A 749 -18.56 7.03 29.60
CA ILE A 749 -17.84 6.52 28.43
C ILE A 749 -18.38 7.12 27.13
N SER A 750 -19.69 7.36 27.04
CA SER A 750 -20.27 8.04 25.86
C SER A 750 -19.82 9.49 25.76
N TYR A 751 -19.68 10.19 26.87
CA TYR A 751 -19.15 11.55 26.90
C TYR A 751 -17.65 11.57 26.56
N GLU A 752 -16.87 10.63 27.13
CA GLU A 752 -15.46 10.41 26.80
C GLU A 752 -15.25 10.11 25.31
N PHE A 753 -16.14 9.34 24.68
CA PHE A 753 -16.10 9.08 23.23
C PHE A 753 -16.24 10.36 22.41
N GLU A 754 -17.21 11.23 22.73
CA GLU A 754 -17.42 12.50 22.01
C GLU A 754 -16.23 13.45 22.21
N LEU A 755 -15.65 13.49 23.43
CA LEU A 755 -14.39 14.19 23.70
C LEU A 755 -13.24 13.63 22.85
N ALA A 756 -13.06 12.31 22.83
CA ALA A 756 -12.01 11.64 22.07
C ALA A 756 -12.13 11.91 20.56
N ASP A 757 -13.34 11.90 20.00
CA ASP A 757 -13.56 12.22 18.59
C ASP A 757 -13.22 13.68 18.28
N ARG A 758 -13.65 14.63 19.13
CA ARG A 758 -13.33 16.04 18.96
C ARG A 758 -11.83 16.31 19.10
N ASP A 759 -11.22 15.87 20.19
CA ASP A 759 -9.83 16.17 20.53
C ASP A 759 -8.86 15.56 19.51
N SER A 760 -9.10 14.31 19.08
CA SER A 760 -8.30 13.67 18.04
C SER A 760 -8.42 14.37 16.67
N LYS A 761 -9.63 14.84 16.30
CA LYS A 761 -9.84 15.63 15.07
C LYS A 761 -9.09 16.96 15.11
N ASP A 762 -9.18 17.68 16.23
CA ASP A 762 -8.54 18.98 16.39
C ASP A 762 -7.01 18.86 16.35
N LEU A 763 -6.44 17.83 16.99
CA LEU A 763 -5.01 17.56 16.94
C LEU A 763 -4.52 17.23 15.53
N ILE A 764 -5.22 16.35 14.79
CA ILE A 764 -4.88 16.03 13.39
C ILE A 764 -4.96 17.29 12.52
N LYS A 765 -6.00 18.12 12.72
CA LYS A 765 -6.17 19.38 11.99
C LYS A 765 -5.08 20.39 12.31
N GLU A 766 -4.61 20.46 13.55
CA GLU A 766 -3.47 21.30 13.94
C GLU A 766 -2.18 20.88 13.22
N ARG A 767 -1.90 19.58 13.12
CA ARG A 767 -0.75 19.05 12.37
C ARG A 767 -0.87 19.32 10.87
N LEU A 768 -2.07 19.13 10.29
CA LEU A 768 -2.33 19.47 8.91
C LEU A 768 -2.13 20.97 8.64
N ASN A 769 -2.63 21.85 9.51
CA ASN A 769 -2.42 23.29 9.42
C ASN A 769 -0.93 23.66 9.49
N SER A 770 -0.14 22.96 10.32
CA SER A 770 1.32 23.14 10.38
C SER A 770 2.01 22.80 9.06
N ILE A 771 1.57 21.75 8.36
CA ILE A 771 2.01 21.43 7.00
C ILE A 771 1.63 22.57 6.05
N VAL A 772 0.36 23.00 6.05
CA VAL A 772 -0.13 24.09 5.18
C VAL A 772 0.68 25.37 5.38
N TYR A 773 0.92 25.80 6.62
CA TYR A 773 1.69 27.00 6.93
C TYR A 773 3.15 26.88 6.49
N THR A 774 3.76 25.70 6.67
CA THR A 774 5.14 25.45 6.22
C THR A 774 5.24 25.46 4.70
N THR A 775 4.26 24.89 3.99
CA THR A 775 4.18 24.94 2.53
C THR A 775 3.99 26.36 2.00
N ALA A 776 3.13 27.15 2.66
CA ALA A 776 2.93 28.56 2.31
C ALA A 776 4.21 29.38 2.52
N ALA A 777 4.87 29.21 3.68
CA ALA A 777 6.14 29.86 3.98
C ALA A 777 7.26 29.47 3.00
N TYR A 778 7.34 28.19 2.62
CA TYR A 778 8.23 27.71 1.58
C TYR A 778 7.95 28.40 0.24
N SER A 779 6.69 28.43 -0.20
CA SER A 779 6.30 29.05 -1.48
C SER A 779 6.65 30.54 -1.53
N VAL A 780 6.37 31.28 -0.45
CA VAL A 780 6.76 32.71 -0.33
C VAL A 780 8.28 32.87 -0.37
N THR A 781 9.02 32.01 0.33
CA THR A 781 10.49 32.01 0.33
C THR A 781 11.05 31.77 -1.07
N MET A 782 10.45 30.86 -1.84
CA MET A 782 10.86 30.57 -3.22
C MET A 782 10.60 31.74 -4.16
N CYS A 783 9.45 32.42 -4.03
CA CYS A 783 9.17 33.65 -4.76
C CYS A 783 10.16 34.77 -4.40
N ALA A 784 10.43 34.98 -3.11
CA ALA A 784 11.39 35.97 -2.65
C ALA A 784 12.80 35.69 -3.18
N LEU A 785 13.21 34.42 -3.20
CA LEU A 785 14.51 33.99 -3.72
C LEU A 785 14.62 34.27 -5.24
N PHE A 786 13.55 34.08 -6.00
CA PHE A 786 13.52 34.48 -7.41
C PHE A 786 13.68 36.00 -7.60
N PHE A 787 12.80 36.80 -6.99
CA PHE A 787 12.72 38.24 -7.23
C PHE A 787 13.86 39.05 -6.59
N CYS A 788 14.32 38.66 -5.40
CA CYS A 788 15.31 39.41 -4.63
C CYS A 788 16.75 38.91 -4.86
N TYR A 789 16.94 37.64 -5.22
CA TYR A 789 18.29 37.06 -5.35
C TYR A 789 18.68 36.75 -6.80
N TYR A 790 17.87 36.01 -7.55
CA TYR A 790 18.22 35.59 -8.91
C TYR A 790 18.01 36.69 -9.96
N LEU A 791 16.84 37.33 -9.96
CA LEU A 791 16.51 38.35 -10.96
C LEU A 791 17.49 39.55 -10.96
N PRO A 792 17.87 40.13 -9.80
CA PRO A 792 18.82 41.24 -9.77
C PRO A 792 20.22 40.83 -10.22
N TYR A 793 20.64 39.60 -9.89
CA TYR A 793 21.92 39.06 -10.33
C TYR A 793 21.98 38.91 -11.85
N LEU A 794 20.96 38.28 -12.46
CA LEU A 794 20.90 38.11 -13.91
C LEU A 794 20.82 39.46 -14.64
N ASN A 795 20.09 40.43 -14.08
CA ASN A 795 20.06 41.80 -14.62
C ASN A 795 21.41 42.51 -14.51
N LYS A 796 22.17 42.29 -13.42
CA LYS A 796 23.54 42.81 -13.28
C LYS A 796 24.47 42.24 -14.35
N GLN A 797 24.31 40.97 -14.69
CA GLN A 797 25.09 40.29 -15.74
C GLN A 797 24.78 40.86 -17.13
N VAL A 798 23.49 41.11 -17.44
CA VAL A 798 23.09 41.82 -18.66
C VAL A 798 23.70 43.24 -18.70
N LYS A 799 23.71 43.97 -17.58
CA LYS A 799 24.35 45.28 -17.48
C LYS A 799 25.88 45.22 -17.67
N GLN A 800 26.55 44.19 -17.16
CA GLN A 800 27.98 43.99 -17.39
C GLN A 800 28.28 43.74 -18.88
N LEU A 801 27.50 42.88 -19.54
CA LEU A 801 27.57 42.68 -21.00
C LEU A 801 27.37 44.00 -21.78
N ASN A 802 26.46 44.87 -21.34
CA ASN A 802 26.30 46.20 -21.94
C ASN A 802 27.55 47.08 -21.79
N ARG A 803 28.19 47.08 -20.62
CA ARG A 803 29.44 47.84 -20.41
C ARG A 803 30.57 47.32 -21.29
N PHE A 804 30.67 46.01 -21.45
CA PHE A 804 31.65 45.41 -22.37
C PHE A 804 31.38 45.75 -23.84
N SER A 805 30.11 45.87 -24.24
CA SER A 805 29.75 46.40 -25.56
C SER A 805 30.35 47.79 -25.80
N ILE A 806 30.26 48.67 -24.79
CA ILE A 806 30.78 50.04 -24.89
C ILE A 806 32.31 50.01 -24.97
N LEU A 807 32.98 49.15 -24.18
CA LEU A 807 34.43 48.99 -24.26
C LEU A 807 34.88 48.51 -25.65
N SER A 808 34.12 47.59 -26.25
CA SER A 808 34.42 47.08 -27.59
C SER A 808 34.26 48.12 -28.71
N THR A 809 33.44 49.16 -28.51
CA THR A 809 33.35 50.29 -29.47
C THR A 809 34.52 51.27 -29.40
N ILE A 810 35.34 51.23 -28.34
CA ILE A 810 36.48 52.14 -28.15
C ILE A 810 37.76 51.55 -28.77
N LEU A 811 37.84 50.23 -28.94
CA LEU A 811 38.99 49.57 -29.56
C LEU A 811 39.01 49.85 -31.07
N PRO A 812 40.13 50.34 -31.64
CA PRO A 812 40.25 50.54 -33.08
C PRO A 812 40.21 49.18 -33.78
N MET A 813 39.12 48.91 -34.48
CA MET A 813 38.95 47.68 -35.26
C MET A 813 39.15 47.96 -36.75
N GLU A 814 39.54 46.92 -37.48
CA GLU A 814 39.86 46.96 -38.91
C GLU A 814 38.76 47.69 -39.70
N PRO A 815 39.09 48.74 -40.47
CA PRO A 815 38.19 49.21 -41.51
C PRO A 815 38.12 48.13 -42.58
N GLU A 816 36.89 47.70 -42.92
CA GLU A 816 36.63 46.81 -44.07
C GLU A 816 37.22 47.35 -45.37
#